data_AF-A0A6C0HU45-F1
#
_entry.id   AF-A0A6C0HU45-F1
#
_cell.length_a   1.000
_cell.length_b   1.000
_cell.length_c   1.000
_cell.angle_alpha   90.00
_cell.angle_beta   90.00
_cell.angle_gamma   90.00
#
_symmetry.space_group_name_H-M   'P 1'
#
loop_
_entity.id
_entity.type
_entity.pdbx_description
1 polymer ?
#
loop_
_entity_poly.entity_id
_entity_poly.type
_entity_poly.pdbx_seq_one_letter_code
_entity_poly.pdbx_strand_id
1 'polypeptide(L)'
;KSNESNRFLPSEPSSVKSNESNKFLPSEPSSVKSNESNRFLPSEPSSVKSNESNKFLPTSYVKSNESNKFLPNEPSSVKSNESNRFLPSEPSSVKSNESNKFLPSEPSSVKSNESNRFLPSDEEEKEKKGGARGRTKKNPEEPKVKQEKSNIFTKRIKDREPNLILTKKQGKYSAYSRVCPANVSLQPVILTTEEKERIDKEHPGSYTNAIQYGTNPEKPYWYICPRYWCLTNNSPMTEEEVNRGECGGKIIPDNAKTPPPGHFIYEFTDNKYHKNEKGEYIYHSPGFKPEHSHPDKSCLPCCYNKWSSYNMKNPSEQQKRRQQCGLVDNYVYTDEIDEKTGERKKKIGPDGKPIQYSTYGVQEEPKGKKAKKNANTDEDKQKKKSNIFGVERIPIPQYRWGFLPISIELFLHTDNSKFTVKGNAALIQPHKRPLLRYGVENSQHQSFVAAIADIYSYFHNIPLPTIANMRKIIADSITLDNYLRFHNGSLTSIFRPSRLRIEDEIIEKYKDTEFYKSIDLNNKAQYGFLQDTVSSFENFLAYLNDADSLIDHTYLWDIISSPDSSLFKAGINMVILRIYDNDSTDNVELLCPTSSYSNNIYIKGRGTILLLLHNEFYEPIYLYEDKNKESPIPPVKIFTENTGTFELKQIQKIFETIIETSSKSCKPIHNRPRMYEYKENISATDLSIIVKENGFIVKTQVMNYKGKIIGLTVNTGLEKDIYLPCFPSSYLNNIPKVYIDSVEFSDYVKTRDILNQISVKTKQKILCKPLLKVVEDGMIVGILTETNQFIFIDPPIENTIEDGLPVLIATQYKDRKSFVIDEILATSSGLDESRINTVRNISLETHFYNSFRSILRNLINDYLNREIRQEIVRTLEDPRILYTLKLKKIDEILRNLSNQSVQYVDEIDDAVKNKLTEEMDCSTNCDIRSYCLTRKNKICIPKMNLVSGVDNNILYYSRAADEIVRYKRIQLFMLEPRRYLNITNIEYSIFEDEILAISSILTDEYFEDLIPYNKNKYVKNIVY
;
A
#
# COMPACT_ATOMS: atom_id res chain seq x y z
N LYS A 1 30.11 62.87 -14.89
CA LYS A 1 31.23 62.97 -13.91
C LYS A 1 32.03 61.67 -14.07
N SER A 2 33.08 61.61 -14.89
CA SER A 2 34.43 62.20 -14.70
C SER A 2 35.23 61.48 -13.61
N ASN A 3 36.50 61.08 -13.75
CA ASN A 3 37.49 61.07 -14.86
C ASN A 3 38.49 59.90 -14.55
N GLU A 4 39.44 59.43 -15.37
CA GLU A 4 39.96 59.83 -16.69
C GLU A 4 40.57 58.60 -17.44
N SER A 5 41.30 58.83 -18.55
CA SER A 5 42.09 57.82 -19.29
C SER A 5 43.61 58.01 -19.11
N ASN A 6 44.43 56.95 -19.23
CA ASN A 6 45.67 57.01 -20.04
C ASN A 6 46.34 55.64 -20.33
N ARG A 7 47.31 55.66 -21.27
CA ARG A 7 47.87 54.51 -22.00
C ARG A 7 49.32 54.79 -22.39
N PHE A 8 50.24 53.83 -22.22
CA PHE A 8 51.59 53.89 -22.82
C PHE A 8 52.12 52.52 -23.30
N LEU A 9 53.15 52.56 -24.13
CA LEU A 9 53.72 51.48 -24.97
C LEU A 9 55.28 51.45 -24.78
N PRO A 10 56.13 50.98 -25.73
CA PRO A 10 56.48 49.58 -26.01
C PRO A 10 58.01 49.31 -26.04
N SER A 11 58.45 48.04 -26.21
CA SER A 11 59.77 47.70 -26.83
C SER A 11 59.94 46.20 -27.17
N GLU A 12 60.49 45.90 -28.35
CA GLU A 12 61.04 44.59 -28.80
C GLU A 12 62.59 44.55 -28.53
N PRO A 13 63.47 43.68 -29.10
CA PRO A 13 63.30 42.49 -29.98
C PRO A 13 64.25 41.27 -29.72
N SER A 14 64.25 40.29 -30.65
CA SER A 14 65.35 39.34 -31.02
C SER A 14 65.66 38.12 -30.11
N SER A 15 66.14 36.94 -30.59
CA SER A 15 66.21 36.30 -31.94
C SER A 15 66.82 34.87 -31.91
N VAL A 16 66.62 34.03 -32.97
CA VAL A 16 67.56 32.97 -33.48
C VAL A 16 67.76 31.69 -32.59
N LYS A 17 67.93 30.41 -33.02
CA LYS A 17 67.89 29.58 -34.28
C LYS A 17 67.67 28.09 -33.84
N SER A 18 66.82 27.25 -34.47
CA SER A 18 66.99 26.37 -35.67
C SER A 18 67.70 24.99 -35.50
N ASN A 19 67.25 23.97 -36.26
CA ASN A 19 67.85 22.62 -36.53
C ASN A 19 67.79 21.53 -35.42
N GLU A 20 67.80 20.21 -35.69
CA GLU A 20 67.18 19.40 -36.78
C GLU A 20 67.13 17.89 -36.43
N SER A 21 66.56 17.05 -37.28
CA SER A 21 66.25 15.61 -37.07
C SER A 21 67.43 14.62 -37.13
N ASN A 22 67.38 13.48 -36.41
CA ASN A 22 67.15 12.14 -37.03
C ASN A 22 67.07 10.91 -36.08
N LYS A 23 66.65 9.76 -36.64
CA LYS A 23 66.53 8.41 -36.03
C LYS A 23 67.86 7.63 -36.00
N PHE A 24 67.94 6.52 -35.24
CA PHE A 24 68.22 5.17 -35.78
C PHE A 24 67.91 4.02 -34.76
N LEU A 25 67.88 2.78 -35.27
CA LEU A 25 67.68 1.44 -34.64
C LEU A 25 68.86 0.53 -35.08
N PRO A 26 68.97 -0.79 -34.78
CA PRO A 26 68.34 -1.71 -33.77
C PRO A 26 69.38 -2.57 -32.98
N SER A 27 68.96 -3.55 -32.13
CA SER A 27 69.44 -4.97 -32.15
C SER A 27 68.95 -5.85 -30.96
N GLU A 28 68.55 -7.10 -31.23
CA GLU A 28 68.50 -8.24 -30.29
C GLU A 28 69.78 -9.13 -30.47
N PRO A 29 69.94 -10.39 -29.97
CA PRO A 29 69.18 -11.21 -28.98
C PRO A 29 70.04 -12.01 -27.96
N SER A 30 69.39 -12.97 -27.25
CA SER A 30 69.89 -14.30 -26.78
C SER A 30 70.02 -14.59 -25.26
N SER A 31 70.18 -15.86 -24.90
CA SER A 31 69.80 -16.48 -23.60
C SER A 31 70.64 -17.74 -23.26
N VAL A 32 70.48 -18.36 -22.05
CA VAL A 32 70.52 -19.84 -21.75
C VAL A 32 70.91 -20.23 -20.28
N LYS A 33 69.99 -20.92 -19.56
CA LYS A 33 70.13 -22.06 -18.56
C LYS A 33 71.14 -21.98 -17.36
N SER A 34 71.22 -22.86 -16.33
CA SER A 34 70.52 -24.12 -15.89
C SER A 34 70.83 -24.50 -14.40
N ASN A 35 69.93 -25.25 -13.75
CA ASN A 35 70.18 -26.33 -12.72
C ASN A 35 70.86 -25.97 -11.36
N GLU A 36 70.74 -26.72 -10.23
CA GLU A 36 69.83 -27.78 -9.76
C GLU A 36 69.79 -27.88 -8.20
N SER A 37 69.00 -28.83 -7.66
CA SER A 37 68.65 -28.99 -6.23
C SER A 37 69.64 -29.75 -5.34
N ASN A 38 69.58 -29.54 -4.00
CA ASN A 38 69.47 -30.66 -3.03
C ASN A 38 68.97 -30.27 -1.62
N ARG A 39 68.77 -31.25 -0.72
CA ARG A 39 67.84 -31.23 0.44
C ARG A 39 68.43 -31.87 1.71
N PHE A 40 68.17 -31.31 2.90
CA PHE A 40 68.22 -32.02 4.20
C PHE A 40 67.25 -31.45 5.27
N LEU A 41 67.05 -32.21 6.35
CA LEU A 41 66.20 -32.01 7.55
C LEU A 41 66.95 -32.68 8.76
N PRO A 42 66.47 -32.71 10.04
CA PRO A 42 65.35 -32.01 10.73
C PRO A 42 65.77 -31.34 12.09
N SER A 43 64.84 -30.72 12.84
CA SER A 43 64.65 -30.92 14.32
C SER A 43 63.64 -29.94 14.99
N GLU A 44 62.98 -30.42 16.04
CA GLU A 44 62.35 -29.66 17.16
C GLU A 44 63.16 -30.01 18.46
N PRO A 45 62.82 -29.61 19.72
CA PRO A 45 61.73 -28.76 20.22
C PRO A 45 62.14 -27.76 21.34
N SER A 46 61.14 -27.18 22.03
CA SER A 46 61.03 -26.99 23.51
C SER A 46 60.48 -25.61 23.96
N SER A 47 60.13 -25.51 25.24
CA SER A 47 59.15 -24.54 25.78
C SER A 47 59.52 -23.97 27.15
N VAL A 48 59.01 -22.79 27.50
CA VAL A 48 59.07 -22.22 28.86
C VAL A 48 57.67 -21.84 29.37
N LYS A 49 57.38 -22.16 30.64
CA LYS A 49 56.19 -21.77 31.43
C LYS A 49 56.60 -20.60 32.37
N SER A 50 55.78 -19.93 33.18
CA SER A 50 54.52 -20.26 33.88
C SER A 50 53.85 -18.92 34.33
N ASN A 51 52.85 -18.78 35.22
CA ASN A 51 52.28 -19.66 36.26
C ASN A 51 50.81 -19.27 36.57
N GLU A 52 49.98 -20.29 36.89
CA GLU A 52 49.11 -20.47 38.08
C GLU A 52 48.28 -19.30 38.70
N SER A 53 47.13 -19.54 39.37
CA SER A 53 46.22 -20.70 39.46
C SER A 53 44.87 -20.23 40.07
N ASN A 54 43.74 -20.88 39.82
CA ASN A 54 43.24 -21.99 40.67
C ASN A 54 42.14 -22.81 39.95
N LYS A 55 42.07 -24.12 40.25
CA LYS A 55 41.01 -25.04 39.79
C LYS A 55 40.04 -25.37 40.92
N PHE A 56 38.82 -25.78 40.59
CA PHE A 56 38.23 -27.02 41.13
C PHE A 56 37.23 -27.64 40.14
N LEU A 57 37.10 -28.97 40.18
CA LEU A 57 36.37 -29.91 39.31
C LEU A 57 36.27 -31.24 40.10
N PRO A 58 35.43 -32.24 39.73
CA PRO A 58 34.08 -32.24 39.14
C PRO A 58 33.14 -33.24 39.88
N THR A 59 32.30 -34.00 39.14
CA THR A 59 31.46 -35.17 39.54
C THR A 59 30.12 -34.88 40.26
N SER A 60 29.02 -35.65 40.08
CA SER A 60 28.77 -36.86 39.24
C SER A 60 27.27 -37.12 38.94
N TYR A 61 26.98 -37.72 37.76
CA TYR A 61 26.04 -38.84 37.46
C TYR A 61 24.66 -38.93 38.19
N VAL A 62 23.50 -39.25 37.57
CA VAL A 62 23.07 -39.72 36.21
C VAL A 62 21.50 -39.53 36.13
N LYS A 63 20.61 -39.94 35.20
CA LYS A 63 20.49 -40.90 34.07
C LYS A 63 19.23 -40.56 33.21
N SER A 64 19.17 -41.06 31.95
CA SER A 64 17.97 -41.36 31.11
C SER A 64 16.92 -40.25 30.82
N ASN A 65 16.40 -40.05 29.60
CA ASN A 65 16.56 -40.77 28.32
C ASN A 65 16.38 -39.86 27.07
N GLU A 66 16.91 -40.35 25.96
CA GLU A 66 16.65 -40.15 24.51
C GLU A 66 15.31 -39.50 24.05
N SER A 67 15.17 -38.91 22.84
CA SER A 67 16.09 -38.57 21.72
C SER A 67 15.35 -37.55 20.78
N ASN A 68 15.93 -36.79 19.85
CA ASN A 68 16.89 -37.13 18.77
C ASN A 68 17.87 -35.99 18.41
N LYS A 69 18.96 -36.35 17.71
CA LYS A 69 20.08 -35.46 17.36
C LYS A 69 20.15 -35.14 15.86
N PHE A 70 20.72 -33.99 15.54
CA PHE A 70 21.64 -33.86 14.40
C PHE A 70 23.06 -33.64 14.93
N LEU A 71 24.08 -34.24 14.29
CA LEU A 71 25.51 -33.96 14.50
C LEU A 71 26.26 -34.10 13.16
N PRO A 72 27.42 -33.44 13.00
CA PRO A 72 28.06 -33.19 11.70
C PRO A 72 29.26 -34.12 11.41
N ASN A 73 29.98 -33.84 10.32
CA ASN A 73 31.41 -34.17 10.15
C ASN A 73 32.12 -33.10 9.30
N GLU A 74 33.42 -32.89 9.55
CA GLU A 74 34.29 -31.94 8.84
C GLU A 74 35.34 -32.69 7.94
N PRO A 75 36.62 -32.28 7.74
CA PRO A 75 37.04 -31.76 6.44
C PRO A 75 38.32 -32.39 5.83
N SER A 76 38.62 -32.09 4.56
CA SER A 76 39.95 -32.12 3.89
C SER A 76 39.76 -32.07 2.35
N SER A 77 40.69 -31.62 1.49
CA SER A 77 41.97 -30.89 1.64
C SER A 77 42.26 -30.11 0.33
N VAL A 78 43.28 -29.24 0.31
CA VAL A 78 43.63 -28.38 -0.84
C VAL A 78 45.11 -28.52 -1.22
N LYS A 79 45.44 -28.48 -2.53
CA LYS A 79 46.80 -28.20 -3.04
C LYS A 79 46.81 -27.34 -4.32
N SER A 80 47.53 -26.23 -4.24
CA SER A 80 48.32 -25.52 -5.29
C SER A 80 47.77 -25.35 -6.72
N ASN A 81 47.38 -24.10 -7.01
CA ASN A 81 47.50 -23.29 -8.24
C ASN A 81 48.06 -23.92 -9.54
N GLU A 82 47.42 -23.59 -10.67
CA GLU A 82 48.09 -22.89 -11.78
C GLU A 82 47.08 -21.97 -12.54
N SER A 83 47.50 -21.26 -13.59
CA SER A 83 46.94 -19.93 -13.93
C SER A 83 46.06 -19.78 -15.19
N ASN A 84 45.11 -18.82 -15.12
CA ASN A 84 44.53 -18.00 -16.19
C ASN A 84 44.00 -18.63 -17.51
N ARG A 85 42.66 -18.65 -17.68
CA ARG A 85 41.95 -17.91 -18.74
C ARG A 85 40.44 -17.88 -18.48
N PHE A 86 39.80 -16.71 -18.58
CA PHE A 86 38.35 -16.56 -18.46
C PHE A 86 37.60 -16.99 -19.73
N LEU A 87 36.48 -17.69 -19.55
CA LEU A 87 35.38 -17.85 -20.51
C LEU A 87 34.05 -17.76 -19.74
N PRO A 88 32.98 -17.13 -20.28
CA PRO A 88 31.67 -17.06 -19.60
C PRO A 88 31.01 -18.44 -19.48
N SER A 89 30.47 -18.76 -18.30
CA SER A 89 29.77 -20.01 -18.01
C SER A 89 28.27 -19.93 -18.28
N GLU A 90 27.69 -21.04 -18.73
CA GLU A 90 26.24 -21.20 -18.97
C GLU A 90 25.42 -21.16 -17.65
N PRO A 91 24.14 -20.70 -17.68
CA PRO A 91 23.24 -20.86 -16.55
C PRO A 91 22.84 -22.33 -16.37
N SER A 92 23.04 -22.85 -15.16
CA SER A 92 22.89 -24.28 -14.85
C SER A 92 21.43 -24.74 -14.74
N SER A 93 21.12 -25.86 -15.39
CA SER A 93 19.80 -26.50 -15.31
C SER A 93 19.62 -27.26 -13.99
N VAL A 94 18.56 -26.92 -13.25
CA VAL A 94 18.13 -27.70 -12.08
C VAL A 94 17.51 -29.02 -12.56
N LYS A 95 17.95 -30.14 -11.97
CA LYS A 95 17.41 -31.48 -12.25
C LYS A 95 16.16 -31.72 -11.40
N SER A 96 15.00 -31.87 -12.04
CA SER A 96 13.85 -32.55 -11.46
C SER A 96 13.94 -34.06 -11.74
N ASN A 97 13.71 -34.89 -10.71
CA ASN A 97 13.67 -36.35 -10.89
C ASN A 97 12.30 -36.75 -11.44
N GLU A 98 12.28 -37.53 -12.53
CA GLU A 98 11.07 -38.21 -13.00
C GLU A 98 10.76 -39.44 -12.14
N SER A 99 9.48 -39.77 -11.99
CA SER A 99 9.04 -41.18 -11.99
C SER A 99 7.59 -41.32 -12.46
N ASN A 100 7.32 -42.43 -13.18
CA ASN A 100 6.02 -43.01 -13.51
C ASN A 100 5.11 -42.30 -14.56
N LYS A 101 5.37 -42.68 -15.82
CA LYS A 101 4.47 -42.74 -16.99
C LYS A 101 2.99 -43.04 -16.69
N PHE A 102 2.07 -42.54 -17.53
CA PHE A 102 1.43 -43.36 -18.58
C PHE A 102 0.87 -42.49 -19.74
N LEU A 103 0.23 -43.13 -20.74
CA LEU A 103 0.06 -42.62 -22.11
C LEU A 103 -1.25 -41.85 -22.37
N PRO A 104 -1.31 -40.98 -23.40
CA PRO A 104 -2.50 -40.21 -23.76
C PRO A 104 -3.51 -40.99 -24.64
N SER A 105 -4.72 -40.44 -24.79
CA SER A 105 -5.72 -40.85 -25.78
C SER A 105 -6.11 -39.64 -26.67
N GLU A 106 -6.46 -39.90 -27.93
CA GLU A 106 -6.67 -38.87 -28.96
C GLU A 106 -8.13 -38.33 -29.01
N PRO A 107 -8.35 -37.12 -29.58
CA PRO A 107 -9.62 -36.41 -29.51
C PRO A 107 -10.59 -36.71 -30.68
N SER A 108 -11.88 -36.45 -30.44
CA SER A 108 -12.95 -36.56 -31.45
C SER A 108 -13.70 -35.24 -31.69
N SER A 109 -13.41 -34.61 -32.85
CA SER A 109 -14.38 -34.32 -33.96
C SER A 109 -15.88 -34.08 -33.63
N VAL A 110 -16.66 -33.16 -34.26
CA VAL A 110 -16.42 -32.10 -35.27
C VAL A 110 -17.75 -31.33 -35.56
N LYS A 111 -17.71 -30.05 -35.99
CA LYS A 111 -18.80 -29.24 -36.66
C LYS A 111 -20.11 -29.00 -35.86
N SER A 112 -20.75 -27.81 -35.78
CA SER A 112 -21.05 -26.64 -36.65
C SER A 112 -22.47 -26.66 -37.23
N ASN A 113 -23.22 -25.56 -37.05
CA ASN A 113 -24.05 -24.87 -38.06
C ASN A 113 -24.74 -23.61 -37.44
N GLU A 114 -25.43 -22.82 -38.27
CA GLU A 114 -25.63 -21.37 -38.07
C GLU A 114 -27.07 -20.91 -37.78
N SER A 115 -27.18 -19.65 -37.31
CA SER A 115 -28.08 -18.58 -37.80
C SER A 115 -29.17 -17.97 -36.86
N ASN A 116 -29.40 -16.66 -37.08
CA ASN A 116 -30.59 -15.85 -36.75
C ASN A 116 -30.82 -15.30 -35.32
N ARG A 117 -30.02 -14.28 -34.96
CA ARG A 117 -30.45 -12.89 -34.59
C ARG A 117 -31.80 -12.73 -33.84
N PHE A 118 -31.73 -12.30 -32.57
CA PHE A 118 -32.19 -10.97 -32.08
C PHE A 118 -31.61 -10.70 -30.66
N LEU A 119 -31.64 -9.44 -30.19
CA LEU A 119 -31.04 -8.96 -28.92
C LEU A 119 -32.14 -8.43 -27.96
N PRO A 120 -31.85 -8.20 -26.67
CA PRO A 120 -31.17 -9.09 -25.72
C PRO A 120 -32.00 -9.27 -24.41
N SER A 121 -31.61 -10.18 -23.52
CA SER A 121 -32.20 -10.31 -22.18
C SER A 121 -31.16 -10.77 -21.15
N ASP A 122 -30.86 -9.92 -20.18
CA ASP A 122 -29.83 -10.16 -19.17
C ASP A 122 -30.38 -10.99 -17.99
N GLU A 123 -29.91 -12.24 -17.83
CA GLU A 123 -30.04 -13.01 -16.59
C GLU A 123 -28.67 -13.59 -16.19
N GLU A 124 -28.22 -13.28 -14.97
CA GLU A 124 -26.97 -13.84 -14.40
C GLU A 124 -27.19 -15.28 -13.92
N GLU A 125 -26.55 -16.26 -14.57
CA GLU A 125 -26.49 -17.63 -14.04
C GLU A 125 -25.66 -17.71 -12.75
N LYS A 126 -26.21 -18.37 -11.73
CA LYS A 126 -25.49 -18.68 -10.49
C LYS A 126 -25.01 -20.11 -10.51
N GLU A 127 -23.75 -20.32 -10.90
CA GLU A 127 -23.11 -21.61 -10.68
C GLU A 127 -23.11 -21.99 -9.18
N LYS A 128 -23.41 -23.26 -8.93
CA LYS A 128 -23.07 -23.95 -7.67
C LYS A 128 -22.02 -25.00 -7.99
N LYS A 129 -20.90 -24.97 -7.30
CA LYS A 129 -20.00 -26.12 -7.16
C LYS A 129 -19.64 -26.31 -5.68
N GLY A 130 -19.18 -27.51 -5.34
CA GLY A 130 -18.75 -27.84 -3.97
C GLY A 130 -18.31 -29.29 -3.83
N GLY A 131 -17.41 -29.53 -2.88
CA GLY A 131 -16.93 -30.86 -2.47
C GLY A 131 -16.06 -30.68 -1.22
N ALA A 132 -16.46 -31.09 -0.03
CA ALA A 132 -16.73 -32.45 0.47
C ALA A 132 -15.47 -33.19 0.99
N ARG A 133 -15.31 -33.18 2.32
CA ARG A 133 -14.66 -34.25 3.09
C ARG A 133 -15.60 -34.63 4.24
N GLY A 134 -15.80 -35.92 4.49
CA GLY A 134 -16.88 -36.41 5.34
C GLY A 134 -16.44 -37.30 6.50
N ARG A 135 -17.33 -37.46 7.49
CA ARG A 135 -17.23 -38.50 8.53
C ARG A 135 -18.62 -38.98 8.98
N THR A 136 -18.90 -40.27 8.71
CA THR A 136 -19.85 -41.17 9.39
C THR A 136 -21.30 -40.73 9.67
N LYS A 137 -22.26 -41.55 9.20
CA LYS A 137 -23.72 -41.31 9.27
C LYS A 137 -24.34 -41.49 10.67
N LYS A 138 -25.27 -40.61 11.02
CA LYS A 138 -26.60 -40.94 11.59
C LYS A 138 -27.61 -39.88 11.07
N ASN A 139 -28.84 -40.30 10.77
CA ASN A 139 -29.83 -39.44 10.09
C ASN A 139 -30.43 -38.37 11.03
N PRO A 140 -30.63 -37.15 10.52
CA PRO A 140 -31.75 -36.29 10.88
C PRO A 140 -32.70 -36.04 9.68
N GLU A 141 -33.87 -35.45 9.95
CA GLU A 141 -34.94 -35.20 8.97
C GLU A 141 -34.68 -33.96 8.07
N GLU A 142 -35.47 -33.82 7.00
CA GLU A 142 -35.29 -32.80 5.97
C GLU A 142 -35.57 -31.35 6.46
N PRO A 143 -34.68 -30.38 6.19
CA PRO A 143 -34.92 -28.97 6.54
C PRO A 143 -35.89 -28.29 5.56
N LYS A 144 -37.09 -27.95 6.04
CA LYS A 144 -38.14 -27.27 5.24
C LYS A 144 -37.77 -25.80 4.93
N VAL A 145 -37.26 -25.55 3.73
CA VAL A 145 -36.97 -24.19 3.23
C VAL A 145 -38.25 -23.49 2.75
N LYS A 146 -38.67 -22.43 3.45
CA LYS A 146 -39.64 -21.44 2.94
C LYS A 146 -38.90 -20.35 2.16
N GLN A 147 -39.34 -20.06 0.93
CA GLN A 147 -38.94 -18.85 0.19
C GLN A 147 -39.88 -17.68 0.50
N GLU A 148 -39.41 -16.46 0.25
CA GLU A 148 -39.93 -15.26 0.91
C GLU A 148 -41.05 -14.55 0.13
N LYS A 149 -42.18 -14.28 0.81
CA LYS A 149 -43.31 -13.45 0.32
C LYS A 149 -42.95 -11.97 0.05
N SER A 150 -41.77 -11.51 0.45
CA SER A 150 -41.51 -10.10 0.84
C SER A 150 -40.91 -9.17 -0.23
N ASN A 151 -40.55 -9.69 -1.41
CA ASN A 151 -39.57 -9.00 -2.27
C ASN A 151 -40.08 -7.68 -2.89
N ILE A 152 -41.37 -7.58 -3.24
CA ILE A 152 -41.92 -6.41 -3.97
C ILE A 152 -41.88 -5.10 -3.17
N PHE A 153 -42.35 -5.11 -1.92
CA PHE A 153 -42.34 -3.92 -1.07
C PHE A 153 -40.91 -3.58 -0.64
N THR A 154 -40.11 -4.59 -0.29
CA THR A 154 -38.68 -4.42 0.03
C THR A 154 -37.92 -3.75 -1.14
N LYS A 155 -38.22 -4.12 -2.39
CA LYS A 155 -37.67 -3.49 -3.59
C LYS A 155 -38.16 -2.04 -3.74
N ARG A 156 -39.46 -1.78 -3.60
CA ARG A 156 -40.05 -0.43 -3.71
C ARG A 156 -39.38 0.62 -2.80
N ILE A 157 -38.96 0.24 -1.58
CA ILE A 157 -38.23 1.15 -0.69
C ILE A 157 -36.77 1.34 -1.14
N LYS A 158 -36.06 0.25 -1.52
CA LYS A 158 -34.67 0.34 -2.04
C LYS A 158 -34.56 1.21 -3.30
N ASP A 159 -35.51 1.05 -4.23
CA ASP A 159 -35.49 1.75 -5.52
C ASP A 159 -35.74 3.26 -5.38
N ARG A 160 -36.41 3.69 -4.30
CA ARG A 160 -36.75 5.10 -4.02
C ARG A 160 -35.83 5.79 -3.01
N GLU A 161 -35.30 5.03 -2.04
CA GLU A 161 -34.45 5.50 -0.94
C GLU A 161 -33.22 4.57 -0.75
N PRO A 162 -32.35 4.43 -1.76
CA PRO A 162 -31.22 3.48 -1.72
C PRO A 162 -30.24 3.79 -0.59
N ASN A 163 -30.03 5.08 -0.30
CA ASN A 163 -29.11 5.55 0.74
C ASN A 163 -29.64 5.30 2.16
N LEU A 164 -30.96 5.11 2.34
CA LEU A 164 -31.58 4.80 3.63
C LEU A 164 -31.65 3.30 3.92
N ILE A 165 -31.54 2.45 2.89
CA ILE A 165 -31.92 1.03 2.97
C ILE A 165 -30.70 0.13 2.74
N LEU A 166 -29.85 0.03 3.76
CA LEU A 166 -28.68 -0.87 3.76
C LEU A 166 -29.05 -2.28 3.30
N THR A 167 -28.48 -2.70 2.17
CA THR A 167 -28.72 -4.01 1.55
C THR A 167 -27.87 -5.12 2.17
N LYS A 168 -26.69 -4.77 2.70
CA LYS A 168 -25.74 -5.64 3.41
C LYS A 168 -25.46 -5.07 4.83
N LYS A 169 -24.72 -5.81 5.67
CA LYS A 169 -24.21 -5.32 6.96
C LYS A 169 -23.09 -4.31 6.70
N GLN A 170 -23.10 -3.16 7.38
CA GLN A 170 -22.03 -2.14 7.28
C GLN A 170 -21.55 -1.81 8.70
N GLY A 171 -20.31 -2.21 9.04
CA GLY A 171 -19.78 -2.11 10.39
C GLY A 171 -20.73 -2.73 11.44
N LYS A 172 -21.13 -1.94 12.43
CA LYS A 172 -22.10 -2.34 13.49
C LYS A 172 -23.56 -2.35 13.03
N TYR A 173 -23.89 -1.80 11.86
CA TYR A 173 -25.26 -1.64 11.38
C TYR A 173 -25.70 -2.87 10.56
N SER A 174 -26.86 -3.42 10.90
CA SER A 174 -27.44 -4.56 10.18
C SER A 174 -28.23 -4.09 8.95
N ALA A 175 -28.24 -4.91 7.90
CA ALA A 175 -29.09 -4.70 6.73
C ALA A 175 -30.56 -4.46 7.14
N TYR A 176 -31.27 -3.60 6.40
CA TYR A 176 -32.61 -3.14 6.76
C TYR A 176 -33.61 -4.29 6.97
N SER A 177 -33.50 -5.39 6.21
CA SER A 177 -34.34 -6.60 6.37
C SER A 177 -34.15 -7.34 7.70
N ARG A 178 -33.05 -7.11 8.43
CA ARG A 178 -32.85 -7.61 9.81
C ARG A 178 -33.37 -6.61 10.85
N VAL A 179 -33.26 -5.31 10.56
CA VAL A 179 -33.69 -4.23 11.46
C VAL A 179 -35.22 -4.07 11.46
N CYS A 180 -35.85 -4.18 10.29
CA CYS A 180 -37.29 -4.15 10.07
C CYS A 180 -37.68 -5.34 9.16
N PRO A 181 -38.05 -6.50 9.72
CA PRO A 181 -38.20 -7.72 8.92
C PRO A 181 -39.51 -7.78 8.12
N ALA A 182 -39.39 -7.92 6.81
CA ALA A 182 -40.53 -8.00 5.89
C ALA A 182 -41.25 -9.37 5.92
N ASN A 183 -40.58 -10.42 6.38
CA ASN A 183 -41.16 -11.78 6.49
C ASN A 183 -42.24 -11.90 7.58
N VAL A 184 -42.34 -10.93 8.48
CA VAL A 184 -43.42 -10.77 9.48
C VAL A 184 -44.20 -9.47 9.25
N SER A 185 -44.23 -8.98 8.01
CA SER A 185 -45.03 -7.84 7.54
C SER A 185 -44.75 -6.49 8.23
N LEU A 186 -43.58 -6.28 8.84
CA LEU A 186 -43.26 -5.04 9.59
C LEU A 186 -42.71 -3.89 8.73
N GLN A 187 -42.43 -4.10 7.43
CA GLN A 187 -41.95 -3.01 6.55
C GLN A 187 -43.13 -2.16 6.02
N PRO A 188 -43.07 -0.83 6.11
CA PRO A 188 -44.09 0.06 5.58
C PRO A 188 -44.04 0.11 4.06
N VAL A 189 -45.17 0.45 3.43
CA VAL A 189 -45.20 0.77 1.99
C VAL A 189 -44.81 2.24 1.81
N ILE A 190 -43.83 2.47 0.93
CA ILE A 190 -43.40 3.80 0.51
C ILE A 190 -44.26 4.30 -0.67
N LEU A 191 -44.67 5.56 -0.63
CA LEU A 191 -45.55 6.22 -1.58
C LEU A 191 -44.96 7.55 -2.06
N THR A 192 -45.29 7.97 -3.28
CA THR A 192 -45.13 9.38 -3.70
C THR A 192 -46.27 10.24 -3.18
N THR A 193 -46.21 11.56 -3.36
CA THR A 193 -47.32 12.46 -2.97
C THR A 193 -48.58 12.18 -3.78
N GLU A 194 -48.45 11.94 -5.08
CA GLU A 194 -49.56 11.64 -6.00
C GLU A 194 -50.19 10.28 -5.69
N GLU A 195 -49.35 9.27 -5.37
CA GLU A 195 -49.84 7.97 -4.90
C GLU A 195 -50.63 8.12 -3.60
N LYS A 196 -50.14 8.92 -2.64
CA LYS A 196 -50.81 9.17 -1.35
C LYS A 196 -52.13 9.93 -1.54
N GLU A 197 -52.15 11.00 -2.33
CA GLU A 197 -53.36 11.80 -2.58
C GLU A 197 -54.44 11.00 -3.31
N ARG A 198 -54.05 10.13 -4.25
CA ARG A 198 -54.97 9.18 -4.88
C ARG A 198 -55.57 8.22 -3.85
N ILE A 199 -54.74 7.63 -3.00
CA ILE A 199 -55.17 6.64 -1.99
C ILE A 199 -56.13 7.26 -0.97
N ASP A 200 -55.86 8.48 -0.49
CA ASP A 200 -56.73 9.20 0.45
C ASP A 200 -58.13 9.46 -0.12
N LYS A 201 -58.23 9.62 -1.44
CA LYS A 201 -59.47 9.90 -2.17
C LYS A 201 -60.23 8.63 -2.58
N GLU A 202 -59.52 7.61 -3.03
CA GLU A 202 -60.10 6.38 -3.60
C GLU A 202 -60.34 5.28 -2.56
N HIS A 203 -59.48 5.17 -1.55
CA HIS A 203 -59.51 4.12 -0.53
C HIS A 203 -59.42 4.69 0.91
N PRO A 204 -60.33 5.60 1.32
CA PRO A 204 -60.29 6.22 2.65
C PRO A 204 -60.40 5.16 3.76
N GLY A 205 -59.49 5.22 4.74
CA GLY A 205 -59.43 4.27 5.86
C GLY A 205 -58.67 2.97 5.58
N SER A 206 -58.13 2.77 4.37
CA SER A 206 -57.29 1.60 4.02
C SER A 206 -55.97 1.49 4.80
N TYR A 207 -55.56 2.57 5.48
CA TYR A 207 -54.43 2.61 6.41
C TYR A 207 -54.74 3.56 7.59
N THR A 208 -53.99 3.48 8.70
CA THR A 208 -54.30 4.24 9.93
C THR A 208 -53.64 5.63 10.02
N ASN A 209 -52.33 5.72 9.77
CA ASN A 209 -51.54 6.95 9.85
C ASN A 209 -50.44 6.92 8.78
N ALA A 210 -49.96 8.09 8.37
CA ALA A 210 -48.86 8.27 7.43
C ALA A 210 -47.75 9.16 7.99
N ILE A 211 -46.55 9.05 7.43
CA ILE A 211 -45.39 9.92 7.72
C ILE A 211 -44.74 10.32 6.39
N GLN A 212 -44.48 11.61 6.14
CA GLN A 212 -43.42 11.97 5.18
C GLN A 212 -42.05 11.84 5.85
N TYR A 213 -41.11 11.24 5.13
CA TYR A 213 -39.68 11.26 5.45
C TYR A 213 -38.87 11.00 4.18
N GLY A 214 -37.62 11.40 4.17
CA GLY A 214 -36.67 11.02 3.12
C GLY A 214 -35.25 11.42 3.48
N THR A 215 -34.27 10.86 2.79
CA THR A 215 -32.87 11.29 2.93
C THR A 215 -32.60 12.63 2.25
N ASN A 216 -33.41 13.00 1.26
CA ASN A 216 -33.46 14.35 0.70
C ASN A 216 -34.70 15.13 1.23
N PRO A 217 -34.52 16.20 2.04
CA PRO A 217 -35.61 17.04 2.54
C PRO A 217 -36.42 17.76 1.46
N GLU A 218 -35.88 17.97 0.26
CA GLU A 218 -36.58 18.61 -0.86
C GLU A 218 -37.57 17.67 -1.56
N LYS A 219 -37.40 16.35 -1.42
CA LYS A 219 -38.20 15.31 -2.07
C LYS A 219 -38.53 14.15 -1.12
N PRO A 220 -39.25 14.41 -0.01
CA PRO A 220 -39.63 13.36 0.94
C PRO A 220 -40.71 12.44 0.38
N TYR A 221 -40.64 11.16 0.72
CA TYR A 221 -41.66 10.17 0.40
C TYR A 221 -42.62 9.96 1.58
N TRP A 222 -43.82 9.46 1.29
CA TRP A 222 -44.78 9.05 2.29
C TRP A 222 -44.59 7.58 2.67
N TYR A 223 -44.78 7.24 3.95
CA TYR A 223 -44.78 5.86 4.45
C TYR A 223 -46.11 5.55 5.13
N ILE A 224 -46.68 4.38 4.84
CA ILE A 224 -47.92 3.85 5.46
C ILE A 224 -47.79 2.38 5.86
N CYS A 225 -48.66 1.93 6.77
CA CYS A 225 -48.79 0.53 7.19
C CYS A 225 -50.25 0.05 6.97
N PRO A 226 -50.62 -0.34 5.74
CA PRO A 226 -51.95 -0.83 5.42
C PRO A 226 -52.12 -2.29 5.86
N ARG A 227 -53.37 -2.78 5.94
CA ARG A 227 -53.65 -4.21 6.18
C ARG A 227 -53.68 -5.01 4.88
N TYR A 228 -54.39 -4.52 3.88
CA TYR A 228 -54.52 -5.15 2.57
C TYR A 228 -53.89 -4.30 1.47
N TRP A 229 -53.40 -4.95 0.41
CA TRP A 229 -52.84 -4.29 -0.77
C TRP A 229 -53.20 -5.03 -2.05
N CYS A 230 -53.78 -4.31 -3.00
CA CYS A 230 -54.12 -4.80 -4.32
C CYS A 230 -52.91 -4.75 -5.25
N LEU A 231 -52.40 -5.92 -5.67
CA LEU A 231 -51.23 -6.00 -6.55
C LEU A 231 -51.50 -5.54 -7.99
N THR A 232 -52.76 -5.55 -8.46
CA THR A 232 -53.12 -5.04 -9.80
C THR A 232 -53.29 -3.52 -9.82
N ASN A 233 -53.94 -2.95 -8.80
CA ASN A 233 -54.28 -1.52 -8.74
C ASN A 233 -53.21 -0.68 -8.02
N ASN A 234 -52.19 -1.34 -7.46
CA ASN A 234 -51.07 -0.76 -6.73
C ASN A 234 -51.52 0.22 -5.63
N SER A 235 -52.55 -0.17 -4.88
CA SER A 235 -53.19 0.59 -3.80
C SER A 235 -53.50 -0.30 -2.59
N PRO A 236 -53.57 0.27 -1.37
CA PRO A 236 -54.06 -0.42 -0.19
C PRO A 236 -55.59 -0.58 -0.24
N MET A 237 -56.13 -1.49 0.56
CA MET A 237 -57.58 -1.74 0.67
C MET A 237 -58.04 -1.83 2.13
N THR A 238 -59.31 -1.51 2.34
CA THR A 238 -60.11 -1.80 3.53
C THR A 238 -60.57 -3.26 3.56
N GLU A 239 -60.95 -3.75 4.74
CA GLU A 239 -61.57 -5.08 4.89
C GLU A 239 -62.93 -5.18 4.17
N GLU A 240 -63.65 -4.05 4.04
CA GLU A 240 -64.94 -3.99 3.35
C GLU A 240 -64.80 -4.17 1.82
N GLU A 241 -63.83 -3.51 1.18
CA GLU A 241 -63.54 -3.68 -0.25
C GLU A 241 -63.13 -5.12 -0.57
N VAL A 242 -62.30 -5.74 0.28
CA VAL A 242 -61.92 -7.15 0.15
C VAL A 242 -63.14 -8.07 0.26
N ASN A 243 -64.02 -7.82 1.24
CA ASN A 243 -65.25 -8.61 1.44
C ASN A 243 -66.30 -8.39 0.33
N ARG A 244 -66.29 -7.24 -0.36
CA ARG A 244 -67.11 -6.99 -1.57
C ARG A 244 -66.58 -7.70 -2.82
N GLY A 245 -65.40 -8.34 -2.75
CA GLY A 245 -64.80 -9.07 -3.87
C GLY A 245 -63.92 -8.20 -4.78
N GLU A 246 -63.60 -6.97 -4.38
CA GLU A 246 -62.74 -6.08 -5.14
C GLU A 246 -61.30 -6.63 -5.21
N CYS A 247 -60.53 -6.23 -6.23
CA CYS A 247 -59.22 -6.83 -6.53
C CYS A 247 -59.24 -8.38 -6.65
N GLY A 248 -60.37 -8.94 -7.10
CA GLY A 248 -60.57 -10.39 -7.23
C GLY A 248 -60.97 -11.13 -5.94
N GLY A 249 -61.10 -10.42 -4.81
CA GLY A 249 -61.72 -10.93 -3.58
C GLY A 249 -60.96 -12.05 -2.87
N LYS A 250 -59.69 -12.31 -3.20
CA LYS A 250 -58.93 -13.46 -2.69
C LYS A 250 -57.53 -13.07 -2.22
N ILE A 251 -57.28 -13.31 -0.93
CA ILE A 251 -56.02 -13.04 -0.22
C ILE A 251 -55.00 -14.16 -0.49
N ILE A 252 -53.76 -13.79 -0.80
CA ILE A 252 -52.67 -14.72 -1.17
C ILE A 252 -52.23 -15.56 0.06
N PRO A 253 -52.42 -16.90 0.08
CA PRO A 253 -52.21 -17.72 1.28
C PRO A 253 -50.77 -17.72 1.83
N ASP A 254 -50.61 -17.83 3.15
CA ASP A 254 -49.33 -17.65 3.87
C ASP A 254 -48.23 -18.70 3.61
N ASN A 255 -48.56 -19.80 2.93
CA ASN A 255 -47.60 -20.84 2.56
C ASN A 255 -47.47 -21.02 1.03
N ALA A 256 -48.10 -20.15 0.22
CA ALA A 256 -48.02 -20.22 -1.23
C ALA A 256 -46.68 -19.66 -1.74
N LYS A 257 -45.91 -20.47 -2.51
CA LYS A 257 -44.65 -20.03 -3.13
C LYS A 257 -44.86 -19.05 -4.30
N THR A 258 -45.99 -19.17 -4.98
CA THR A 258 -46.46 -18.26 -6.03
C THR A 258 -47.93 -17.93 -5.76
N PRO A 259 -48.43 -16.72 -6.09
CA PRO A 259 -49.84 -16.40 -5.97
C PRO A 259 -50.71 -17.36 -6.78
N PRO A 260 -51.71 -18.04 -6.20
CA PRO A 260 -52.61 -18.88 -6.97
C PRO A 260 -53.45 -18.02 -7.95
N PRO A 261 -53.87 -18.57 -9.12
CA PRO A 261 -54.67 -17.82 -10.09
C PRO A 261 -55.88 -17.12 -9.44
N GLY A 262 -56.08 -15.84 -9.78
CA GLY A 262 -57.14 -15.00 -9.22
C GLY A 262 -56.93 -14.48 -7.80
N HIS A 263 -55.76 -14.68 -7.18
CA HIS A 263 -55.43 -14.13 -5.86
C HIS A 263 -54.46 -12.94 -6.00
N PHE A 264 -54.98 -11.72 -5.92
CA PHE A 264 -54.21 -10.48 -6.15
C PHE A 264 -54.04 -9.62 -4.89
N ILE A 265 -54.62 -10.03 -3.76
CA ILE A 265 -54.63 -9.25 -2.51
C ILE A 265 -53.52 -9.77 -1.60
N TYR A 266 -52.56 -8.92 -1.26
CA TYR A 266 -51.55 -9.17 -0.24
C TYR A 266 -52.07 -8.68 1.12
N GLU A 267 -51.96 -9.52 2.16
CA GLU A 267 -52.28 -9.13 3.55
C GLU A 267 -50.99 -8.97 4.38
N PHE A 268 -50.84 -7.82 5.03
CA PHE A 268 -49.74 -7.50 5.95
C PHE A 268 -50.01 -8.10 7.34
N THR A 269 -50.07 -9.42 7.43
CA THR A 269 -50.36 -10.14 8.67
C THR A 269 -49.14 -10.91 9.21
N ASP A 270 -49.18 -11.19 10.51
CA ASP A 270 -48.33 -12.14 11.23
C ASP A 270 -49.00 -12.46 12.59
N ASN A 271 -48.89 -13.71 13.05
CA ASN A 271 -49.59 -14.18 14.25
C ASN A 271 -49.04 -13.62 15.59
N LYS A 272 -47.83 -13.04 15.60
CA LYS A 272 -47.17 -12.46 16.79
C LYS A 272 -47.26 -10.93 16.79
N TYR A 273 -47.22 -10.29 15.62
CA TYR A 273 -47.18 -8.82 15.51
C TYR A 273 -48.53 -8.19 15.15
N HIS A 274 -49.38 -8.87 14.37
CA HIS A 274 -50.60 -8.30 13.80
C HIS A 274 -51.90 -8.97 14.31
N LYS A 275 -51.83 -9.86 15.30
CA LYS A 275 -53.00 -10.46 15.95
C LYS A 275 -52.89 -10.33 17.47
N ASN A 276 -54.01 -10.13 18.14
CA ASN A 276 -54.09 -10.18 19.60
C ASN A 276 -54.39 -11.60 20.12
N GLU A 277 -54.51 -11.76 21.43
CA GLU A 277 -54.77 -13.06 22.09
C GLU A 277 -56.10 -13.71 21.69
N LYS A 278 -57.03 -12.96 21.07
CA LYS A 278 -58.30 -13.46 20.52
C LYS A 278 -58.22 -13.74 19.01
N GLY A 279 -57.10 -13.44 18.36
CA GLY A 279 -56.91 -13.54 16.91
C GLY A 279 -57.38 -12.31 16.10
N GLU A 280 -57.89 -11.26 16.76
CA GLU A 280 -58.35 -10.02 16.12
C GLU A 280 -57.16 -9.22 15.57
N TYR A 281 -57.31 -8.56 14.42
CA TYR A 281 -56.21 -7.86 13.75
C TYR A 281 -55.78 -6.57 14.49
N ILE A 282 -54.49 -6.43 14.73
CA ILE A 282 -53.88 -5.23 15.32
C ILE A 282 -53.35 -4.35 14.18
N TYR A 283 -53.99 -3.21 13.95
CA TYR A 283 -53.46 -2.21 13.02
C TYR A 283 -52.14 -1.61 13.52
N HIS A 284 -51.18 -1.49 12.61
CA HIS A 284 -49.92 -0.77 12.82
C HIS A 284 -49.96 0.60 12.14
N SER A 285 -49.03 1.45 12.56
CA SER A 285 -48.75 2.75 11.96
C SER A 285 -47.24 2.88 11.72
N PRO A 286 -46.80 3.70 10.76
CA PRO A 286 -45.39 3.95 10.53
C PRO A 286 -44.74 4.63 11.74
N GLY A 287 -43.46 4.38 11.94
CA GLY A 287 -42.61 4.99 12.95
C GLY A 287 -41.15 4.70 12.64
N PHE A 288 -40.24 5.07 13.54
CA PHE A 288 -38.81 4.94 13.30
C PHE A 288 -38.14 3.96 14.28
N LYS A 289 -36.98 3.45 13.88
CA LYS A 289 -36.01 2.75 14.75
C LYS A 289 -35.15 3.77 15.51
N PRO A 290 -34.37 3.38 16.53
CA PRO A 290 -33.44 4.29 17.20
C PRO A 290 -32.39 4.90 16.26
N GLU A 291 -31.94 6.12 16.51
CA GLU A 291 -30.89 6.86 15.77
C GLU A 291 -29.65 6.00 15.44
N HIS A 292 -29.23 5.16 16.38
CA HIS A 292 -28.07 4.26 16.23
C HIS A 292 -28.31 3.03 15.33
N SER A 293 -29.34 3.04 14.49
CA SER A 293 -29.67 1.93 13.56
C SER A 293 -29.14 2.14 12.15
N HIS A 294 -28.69 3.36 11.79
CA HIS A 294 -28.13 3.71 10.49
C HIS A 294 -26.75 4.41 10.66
N PRO A 295 -25.78 4.25 9.73
CA PRO A 295 -24.51 4.98 9.74
C PRO A 295 -24.70 6.49 9.86
N ASP A 296 -25.49 7.08 8.97
CA ASP A 296 -25.67 8.53 8.83
C ASP A 296 -26.70 9.10 9.82
N LYS A 297 -27.05 8.32 10.86
CA LYS A 297 -28.11 8.60 11.85
C LYS A 297 -29.53 8.76 11.28
N SER A 298 -29.72 8.52 9.98
CA SER A 298 -30.99 8.58 9.27
C SER A 298 -32.05 7.67 9.90
N CYS A 299 -33.29 8.13 9.87
CA CYS A 299 -34.37 7.50 10.60
C CYS A 299 -35.01 6.35 9.82
N LEU A 300 -34.53 5.13 10.08
CA LEU A 300 -35.07 3.91 9.46
C LEU A 300 -36.56 3.71 9.78
N PRO A 301 -37.46 3.73 8.77
CA PRO A 301 -38.90 3.58 8.99
C PRO A 301 -39.27 2.11 9.23
N CYS A 302 -40.29 1.86 10.04
CA CYS A 302 -40.82 0.52 10.34
C CYS A 302 -42.26 0.61 10.89
N CYS A 303 -43.07 -0.43 10.74
CA CYS A 303 -44.43 -0.49 11.28
C CYS A 303 -44.45 -0.83 12.79
N TYR A 304 -45.36 -0.18 13.53
CA TYR A 304 -45.53 -0.34 14.97
C TYR A 304 -47.00 -0.24 15.39
N ASN A 305 -47.42 -1.06 16.36
CA ASN A 305 -48.77 -1.05 16.95
C ASN A 305 -49.06 0.11 17.95
N LYS A 306 -48.17 1.12 18.04
CA LYS A 306 -48.28 2.26 18.97
C LYS A 306 -47.86 3.56 18.32
N TRP A 307 -48.83 4.30 17.78
CA TRP A 307 -48.63 5.60 17.13
C TRP A 307 -48.31 6.74 18.11
N SER A 308 -49.07 6.85 19.20
CA SER A 308 -49.01 7.94 20.18
C SER A 308 -49.42 7.49 21.59
N SER A 309 -49.21 8.36 22.58
CA SER A 309 -49.67 8.22 23.97
C SER A 309 -50.80 9.21 24.23
N TYR A 310 -51.90 8.74 24.82
CA TYR A 310 -53.01 9.61 25.26
C TYR A 310 -52.62 10.52 26.44
N ASN A 311 -51.47 10.29 27.09
CA ASN A 311 -50.99 11.11 28.20
C ASN A 311 -49.87 12.04 27.72
N MET A 312 -50.21 13.31 27.49
CA MET A 312 -49.26 14.34 27.00
C MET A 312 -48.05 14.56 27.94
N LYS A 313 -48.11 14.19 29.23
CA LYS A 313 -46.96 14.26 30.15
C LYS A 313 -45.93 13.15 29.91
N ASN A 314 -46.30 12.09 29.20
CA ASN A 314 -45.44 10.94 28.86
C ASN A 314 -45.65 10.54 27.39
N PRO A 315 -45.00 11.24 26.42
CA PRO A 315 -45.07 10.88 25.01
C PRO A 315 -44.49 9.50 24.75
N SER A 316 -45.08 8.79 23.78
CA SER A 316 -44.67 7.44 23.40
C SER A 316 -43.25 7.42 22.83
N GLU A 317 -42.64 6.23 22.76
CA GLU A 317 -41.31 6.10 22.15
C GLU A 317 -41.30 6.55 20.68
N GLN A 318 -42.39 6.29 19.93
CA GLN A 318 -42.49 6.71 18.53
C GLN A 318 -42.68 8.22 18.37
N GLN A 319 -43.39 8.89 19.28
CA GLN A 319 -43.47 10.36 19.30
C GLN A 319 -42.10 10.98 19.52
N LYS A 320 -41.33 10.46 20.50
CA LYS A 320 -39.95 10.92 20.76
C LYS A 320 -39.05 10.71 19.55
N ARG A 321 -39.14 9.55 18.88
CA ARG A 321 -38.35 9.27 17.67
C ARG A 321 -38.76 10.18 16.51
N ARG A 322 -40.06 10.40 16.23
CA ARG A 322 -40.52 11.35 15.20
C ARG A 322 -39.94 12.76 15.42
N GLN A 323 -39.95 13.24 16.66
CA GLN A 323 -39.36 14.53 17.04
C GLN A 323 -37.83 14.56 16.83
N GLN A 324 -37.11 13.47 17.13
CA GLN A 324 -35.68 13.35 16.82
C GLN A 324 -35.39 13.37 15.31
N CYS A 325 -36.34 12.90 14.49
CA CYS A 325 -36.27 12.88 13.03
C CYS A 325 -36.78 14.17 12.36
N GLY A 326 -36.97 15.26 13.12
CA GLY A 326 -37.42 16.56 12.61
C GLY A 326 -38.93 16.69 12.37
N LEU A 327 -39.74 15.69 12.74
CA LEU A 327 -41.20 15.73 12.57
C LEU A 327 -41.89 16.27 13.82
N VAL A 328 -42.76 17.26 13.63
CA VAL A 328 -43.56 17.86 14.71
C VAL A 328 -44.93 17.17 14.80
N ASP A 329 -45.25 16.57 15.95
CA ASP A 329 -46.58 16.04 16.26
C ASP A 329 -47.58 17.20 16.50
N ASN A 330 -48.09 17.82 15.43
CA ASN A 330 -49.19 18.79 15.52
C ASN A 330 -50.55 18.07 15.62
N TYR A 331 -51.30 18.34 16.69
CA TYR A 331 -52.63 17.76 16.91
C TYR A 331 -53.72 18.67 16.33
N VAL A 332 -54.47 18.17 15.33
CA VAL A 332 -55.70 18.81 14.82
C VAL A 332 -56.84 17.80 14.92
N TYR A 333 -57.95 18.22 15.56
CA TYR A 333 -59.19 17.45 15.59
C TYR A 333 -60.04 17.80 14.37
N THR A 334 -60.60 16.80 13.69
CA THR A 334 -61.61 16.99 12.65
C THR A 334 -62.99 16.67 13.23
N ASP A 335 -63.73 17.72 13.56
CA ASP A 335 -65.17 17.66 13.84
C ASP A 335 -65.92 18.02 12.55
N GLU A 336 -66.87 17.19 12.12
CA GLU A 336 -67.86 17.59 11.11
C GLU A 336 -69.11 18.14 11.82
N ILE A 337 -69.64 19.25 11.33
CA ILE A 337 -70.86 19.88 11.86
C ILE A 337 -72.04 19.40 11.03
N ASP A 338 -73.03 18.79 11.69
CA ASP A 338 -74.28 18.42 11.05
C ASP A 338 -75.11 19.68 10.76
N GLU A 339 -75.17 20.11 9.49
CA GLU A 339 -75.83 21.37 9.08
C GLU A 339 -77.32 21.44 9.40
N LYS A 340 -77.97 20.33 9.81
CA LYS A 340 -79.38 20.30 10.21
C LYS A 340 -79.60 20.27 11.73
N THR A 341 -78.58 19.98 12.54
CA THR A 341 -78.72 19.92 14.01
C THR A 341 -77.68 20.73 14.78
N GLY A 342 -76.60 21.17 14.14
CA GLY A 342 -75.48 21.89 14.78
C GLY A 342 -74.57 21.01 15.62
N GLU A 343 -74.82 19.70 15.73
CA GLU A 343 -74.01 18.79 16.51
C GLU A 343 -72.70 18.41 15.81
N ARG A 344 -71.62 18.28 16.59
CA ARG A 344 -70.30 17.84 16.11
C ARG A 344 -70.21 16.33 16.09
N LYS A 345 -70.03 15.74 14.91
CA LYS A 345 -69.77 14.30 14.72
C LYS A 345 -68.28 14.09 14.42
N LYS A 346 -67.68 13.11 15.10
CA LYS A 346 -66.27 12.73 14.91
C LYS A 346 -66.18 11.77 13.73
N LYS A 347 -65.22 11.97 12.83
CA LYS A 347 -64.84 10.95 11.85
C LYS A 347 -64.15 9.78 12.54
N ILE A 348 -64.65 8.58 12.31
CA ILE A 348 -64.22 7.33 12.95
C ILE A 348 -63.55 6.43 11.90
N GLY A 349 -62.37 5.89 12.21
CA GLY A 349 -61.64 4.94 11.38
C GLY A 349 -62.09 3.49 11.60
N PRO A 350 -61.53 2.52 10.83
CA PRO A 350 -61.99 1.12 10.83
C PRO A 350 -61.87 0.38 12.17
N ASP A 351 -61.14 0.94 13.13
CA ASP A 351 -60.89 0.37 14.46
C ASP A 351 -61.73 1.03 15.58
N GLY A 352 -62.76 1.79 15.19
CA GLY A 352 -63.69 2.48 16.10
C GLY A 352 -63.14 3.75 16.75
N LYS A 353 -61.99 4.28 16.31
CA LYS A 353 -61.32 5.44 16.93
C LYS A 353 -61.31 6.67 16.02
N PRO A 354 -61.15 7.90 16.56
CA PRO A 354 -61.17 9.11 15.76
C PRO A 354 -60.02 9.16 14.74
N ILE A 355 -60.32 9.56 13.50
CA ILE A 355 -59.30 9.74 12.45
C ILE A 355 -58.42 10.95 12.78
N GLN A 356 -57.11 10.80 12.64
CA GLN A 356 -56.11 11.86 12.86
C GLN A 356 -55.33 12.12 11.57
N TYR A 357 -55.11 13.39 11.26
CA TYR A 357 -54.26 13.83 10.15
C TYR A 357 -53.26 14.89 10.64
N SER A 358 -52.10 14.94 10.01
CA SER A 358 -51.10 16.00 10.15
C SER A 358 -50.64 16.49 8.77
N THR A 359 -50.27 17.76 8.69
CA THR A 359 -49.78 18.44 7.48
C THR A 359 -48.52 19.25 7.80
N TYR A 360 -47.69 19.48 6.78
CA TYR A 360 -46.33 19.99 6.95
C TYR A 360 -46.24 21.52 6.98
N GLY A 361 -45.20 22.00 7.64
CA GLY A 361 -44.62 23.31 7.43
C GLY A 361 -43.11 23.21 7.64
N VAL A 362 -42.32 23.58 6.63
CA VAL A 362 -40.89 23.82 6.80
C VAL A 362 -40.75 25.12 7.63
N GLN A 363 -39.87 25.12 8.63
CA GLN A 363 -39.45 26.38 9.26
C GLN A 363 -38.22 26.92 8.55
N GLU A 364 -38.32 28.14 8.02
CA GLU A 364 -37.17 28.93 7.57
C GLU A 364 -36.27 29.31 8.77
N GLU A 365 -35.00 29.61 8.50
CA GLU A 365 -34.03 29.98 9.54
C GLU A 365 -34.39 31.29 10.27
N PRO A 366 -34.43 31.30 11.61
CA PRO A 366 -34.24 32.51 12.40
C PRO A 366 -32.76 32.91 12.35
N LYS A 367 -32.37 33.71 11.35
CA LYS A 367 -31.02 34.28 11.28
C LYS A 367 -30.66 35.01 12.58
N GLY A 368 -29.53 34.64 13.17
CA GLY A 368 -28.81 35.52 14.11
C GLY A 368 -29.23 35.46 15.58
N LYS A 369 -28.81 34.41 16.29
CA LYS A 369 -28.21 34.55 17.64
C LYS A 369 -27.29 33.37 17.96
N LYS A 370 -26.01 33.64 18.22
CA LYS A 370 -25.01 32.64 18.63
C LYS A 370 -25.29 32.15 20.05
N ALA A 371 -26.21 31.20 20.22
CA ALA A 371 -26.33 30.44 21.45
C ALA A 371 -25.06 29.59 21.64
N LYS A 372 -24.23 29.94 22.64
CA LYS A 372 -23.08 29.11 23.02
C LYS A 372 -23.57 27.74 23.50
N LYS A 373 -23.37 26.68 22.72
CA LYS A 373 -23.54 25.30 23.19
C LYS A 373 -22.46 25.00 24.24
N ASN A 374 -22.81 25.11 25.53
CA ASN A 374 -21.96 24.62 26.61
C ASN A 374 -21.95 23.08 26.59
N ALA A 375 -20.91 22.50 26.00
CA ALA A 375 -20.78 21.05 25.74
C ALA A 375 -20.90 20.18 27.02
N ASN A 376 -20.55 20.74 28.18
CA ASN A 376 -20.50 20.04 29.47
C ASN A 376 -21.83 19.33 29.86
N THR A 377 -22.99 19.82 29.39
CA THR A 377 -24.30 19.34 29.88
C THR A 377 -24.75 17.98 29.32
N ASP A 378 -24.12 17.46 28.26
CA ASP A 378 -24.35 16.10 27.78
C ASP A 378 -23.22 15.13 28.14
N GLU A 379 -21.97 15.59 28.28
CA GLU A 379 -20.91 14.78 28.91
C GLU A 379 -21.34 14.32 30.32
N ASP A 380 -21.87 15.25 31.13
CA ASP A 380 -22.34 14.98 32.50
C ASP A 380 -23.51 13.98 32.56
N LYS A 381 -24.22 13.74 31.45
CA LYS A 381 -25.26 12.69 31.38
C LYS A 381 -24.68 11.34 31.00
N GLN A 382 -23.64 11.30 30.17
CA GLN A 382 -23.01 10.05 29.73
C GLN A 382 -22.00 9.50 30.74
N LYS A 383 -21.24 10.38 31.42
CA LYS A 383 -20.33 10.05 32.53
C LYS A 383 -21.05 9.39 33.73
N LYS A 384 -22.35 9.67 33.93
CA LYS A 384 -23.15 9.21 35.09
C LYS A 384 -23.62 7.75 35.09
N LYS A 385 -23.46 6.99 33.99
CA LYS A 385 -23.78 5.54 33.99
C LYS A 385 -22.53 4.75 34.40
N SER A 386 -22.56 4.01 35.50
CA SER A 386 -21.38 3.32 36.06
C SER A 386 -20.98 2.02 35.34
N ASN A 387 -21.88 1.39 34.59
CA ASN A 387 -21.64 0.06 34.03
C ASN A 387 -20.57 0.03 32.93
N ILE A 388 -19.59 -0.86 33.09
CA ILE A 388 -18.58 -1.22 32.08
C ILE A 388 -19.21 -2.21 31.08
N PHE A 389 -18.81 -2.13 29.81
CA PHE A 389 -19.21 -3.08 28.77
C PHE A 389 -18.32 -4.33 28.74
N GLY A 390 -18.89 -5.46 28.34
CA GLY A 390 -18.15 -6.69 28.12
C GLY A 390 -17.21 -6.61 26.92
N VAL A 391 -16.42 -7.67 26.73
CA VAL A 391 -15.38 -7.74 25.69
C VAL A 391 -15.98 -7.67 24.28
N GLU A 392 -17.19 -8.20 24.11
CA GLU A 392 -17.95 -8.28 22.86
C GLU A 392 -18.39 -6.92 22.29
N ARG A 393 -18.28 -5.84 23.07
CA ARG A 393 -18.73 -4.52 22.63
C ARG A 393 -17.62 -3.81 21.85
N ILE A 394 -17.58 -4.02 20.54
CA ILE A 394 -16.69 -3.28 19.64
C ILE A 394 -17.48 -2.41 18.64
N PRO A 395 -17.12 -1.13 18.47
CA PRO A 395 -16.39 -0.30 19.41
C PRO A 395 -17.21 0.06 20.66
N ILE A 396 -16.51 0.36 21.75
CA ILE A 396 -17.01 0.95 22.98
C ILE A 396 -17.60 2.35 22.66
N PRO A 397 -18.81 2.69 23.11
CA PRO A 397 -19.38 4.01 22.84
C PRO A 397 -18.57 5.13 23.52
N GLN A 398 -18.58 6.33 22.94
CA GLN A 398 -17.83 7.48 23.46
C GLN A 398 -18.12 7.75 24.95
N TYR A 399 -17.08 8.09 25.72
CA TYR A 399 -17.12 8.30 27.18
C TYR A 399 -17.53 7.07 28.01
N ARG A 400 -17.40 5.85 27.45
CA ARG A 400 -17.70 4.59 28.15
C ARG A 400 -16.42 3.78 28.37
N TRP A 401 -16.51 2.87 29.34
CA TRP A 401 -15.45 1.93 29.70
C TRP A 401 -15.82 0.52 29.24
N GLY A 402 -14.83 -0.27 28.83
CA GLY A 402 -14.98 -1.68 28.43
C GLY A 402 -13.87 -2.58 28.96
N PHE A 403 -14.18 -3.84 29.22
CA PHE A 403 -13.17 -4.84 29.58
C PHE A 403 -12.25 -5.19 28.39
N LEU A 404 -11.01 -5.59 28.71
CA LEU A 404 -10.02 -6.03 27.73
C LEU A 404 -10.35 -7.46 27.25
N PRO A 405 -10.07 -7.81 25.98
CA PRO A 405 -10.07 -9.20 25.52
C PRO A 405 -9.08 -10.05 26.33
N ILE A 406 -9.37 -11.34 26.51
CA ILE A 406 -8.59 -12.23 27.40
C ILE A 406 -7.13 -12.34 26.95
N SER A 407 -6.87 -12.39 25.64
CA SER A 407 -5.51 -12.39 25.09
C SER A 407 -4.71 -11.14 25.45
N ILE A 408 -5.37 -9.96 25.47
CA ILE A 408 -4.78 -8.69 25.91
C ILE A 408 -4.58 -8.67 27.44
N GLU A 409 -5.48 -9.26 28.23
CA GLU A 409 -5.27 -9.37 29.69
C GLU A 409 -4.07 -10.27 30.04
N LEU A 410 -3.93 -11.41 29.36
CA LEU A 410 -2.78 -12.31 29.49
C LEU A 410 -1.46 -11.64 29.07
N PHE A 411 -1.47 -10.94 27.94
CA PHE A 411 -0.32 -10.19 27.42
C PHE A 411 0.09 -9.03 28.35
N LEU A 412 -0.88 -8.31 28.91
CA LEU A 412 -0.65 -7.25 29.90
C LEU A 412 -0.51 -7.76 31.35
N HIS A 413 -0.41 -9.09 31.55
CA HIS A 413 -0.31 -9.79 32.84
C HIS A 413 -1.31 -9.31 33.92
N THR A 414 -2.51 -8.91 33.49
CA THR A 414 -3.60 -8.45 34.34
C THR A 414 -4.74 -9.47 34.37
N ASP A 415 -5.70 -9.25 35.25
CA ASP A 415 -6.96 -10.00 35.31
C ASP A 415 -8.03 -9.05 35.85
N ASN A 416 -8.89 -8.56 34.96
CA ASN A 416 -9.89 -7.58 35.33
C ASN A 416 -11.04 -8.19 36.14
N SER A 417 -11.27 -9.50 36.05
CA SER A 417 -12.34 -10.19 36.79
C SER A 417 -12.15 -10.04 38.30
N LYS A 418 -10.89 -10.10 38.78
CA LYS A 418 -10.51 -9.92 40.19
C LYS A 418 -10.95 -8.58 40.79
N PHE A 419 -11.12 -7.55 39.95
CA PHE A 419 -11.50 -6.20 40.37
C PHE A 419 -13.01 -5.92 40.31
N THR A 420 -13.82 -6.86 39.81
CA THR A 420 -15.28 -6.69 39.68
C THR A 420 -16.04 -6.92 40.99
N VAL A 421 -17.23 -6.31 41.12
CA VAL A 421 -18.10 -6.51 42.30
C VAL A 421 -18.74 -7.89 42.24
N LYS A 422 -18.62 -8.67 43.32
CA LYS A 422 -19.27 -9.99 43.44
C LYS A 422 -20.79 -9.85 43.24
N GLY A 423 -21.32 -10.52 42.22
CA GLY A 423 -22.74 -10.44 41.82
C GLY A 423 -23.07 -9.39 40.75
N ASN A 424 -22.14 -8.51 40.36
CA ASN A 424 -22.31 -7.62 39.21
C ASN A 424 -20.97 -7.31 38.52
N ALA A 425 -20.64 -8.11 37.50
CA ALA A 425 -19.41 -7.99 36.73
C ALA A 425 -19.25 -6.63 36.01
N ALA A 426 -20.34 -5.87 35.78
CA ALA A 426 -20.28 -4.58 35.11
C ALA A 426 -19.81 -3.41 36.03
N LEU A 427 -19.49 -3.69 37.30
CA LEU A 427 -19.02 -2.68 38.27
C LEU A 427 -17.68 -3.08 38.88
N ILE A 428 -16.82 -2.08 39.14
CA ILE A 428 -15.51 -2.25 39.81
C ILE A 428 -15.65 -2.02 41.31
N GLN A 429 -14.87 -2.77 42.10
CA GLN A 429 -14.73 -2.59 43.54
C GLN A 429 -14.13 -1.20 43.88
N PRO A 430 -14.53 -0.55 44.99
CA PRO A 430 -13.86 0.65 45.47
C PRO A 430 -12.34 0.44 45.64
N HIS A 431 -11.55 1.47 45.35
CA HIS A 431 -10.07 1.42 45.43
C HIS A 431 -9.39 0.41 44.50
N LYS A 432 -10.09 -0.10 43.48
CA LYS A 432 -9.50 -0.93 42.41
C LYS A 432 -9.43 -0.18 41.09
N ARG A 433 -8.30 -0.32 40.40
CA ARG A 433 -7.94 0.44 39.20
C ARG A 433 -7.51 -0.51 38.06
N PRO A 434 -8.44 -1.32 37.51
CA PRO A 434 -8.16 -2.20 36.36
C PRO A 434 -7.63 -1.43 35.14
N LEU A 435 -7.01 -2.16 34.21
CA LEU A 435 -6.69 -1.67 32.86
C LEU A 435 -7.90 -1.92 31.97
N LEU A 436 -8.49 -0.86 31.42
CA LEU A 436 -9.74 -0.93 30.65
C LEU A 436 -9.63 -0.16 29.34
N ARG A 437 -10.43 -0.58 28.35
CA ARG A 437 -10.61 0.15 27.09
C ARG A 437 -11.52 1.35 27.33
N TYR A 438 -11.20 2.47 26.68
CA TYR A 438 -12.01 3.69 26.73
C TYR A 438 -12.59 4.03 25.36
N GLY A 439 -13.89 4.26 25.29
CA GLY A 439 -14.58 4.62 24.05
C GLY A 439 -14.37 6.09 23.70
N VAL A 440 -13.89 6.33 22.49
CA VAL A 440 -13.61 7.67 21.92
C VAL A 440 -14.63 8.04 20.84
N GLU A 441 -14.42 9.15 20.11
CA GLU A 441 -15.29 9.52 18.99
C GLU A 441 -15.29 8.43 17.89
N ASN A 442 -16.47 8.06 17.42
CA ASN A 442 -16.65 6.85 16.62
C ASN A 442 -16.50 7.13 15.12
N SER A 443 -15.35 6.80 14.54
CA SER A 443 -15.11 6.80 13.09
C SER A 443 -14.46 5.48 12.66
N GLN A 444 -14.88 4.95 11.50
CA GLN A 444 -14.30 3.74 10.91
C GLN A 444 -12.91 4.03 10.32
N HIS A 445 -12.69 5.22 9.77
CA HIS A 445 -11.44 5.60 9.09
C HIS A 445 -10.49 6.43 9.96
N GLN A 446 -10.97 6.99 11.08
CA GLN A 446 -10.24 7.99 11.88
C GLN A 446 -10.36 7.77 13.40
N SER A 447 -10.65 6.54 13.84
CA SER A 447 -10.67 6.16 15.27
C SER A 447 -9.31 6.40 15.96
N PHE A 448 -8.20 6.26 15.24
CA PHE A 448 -6.86 6.61 15.71
C PHE A 448 -6.77 8.10 16.11
N VAL A 449 -7.23 9.01 15.24
CA VAL A 449 -7.27 10.45 15.53
C VAL A 449 -8.15 10.75 16.76
N ALA A 450 -9.24 10.01 16.95
CA ALA A 450 -10.08 10.12 18.14
C ALA A 450 -9.39 9.64 19.43
N ALA A 451 -8.56 8.59 19.35
CA ALA A 451 -7.73 8.15 20.48
C ALA A 451 -6.66 9.20 20.84
N ILE A 452 -5.98 9.74 19.84
CA ILE A 452 -4.98 10.81 20.04
C ILE A 452 -5.63 12.10 20.56
N ALA A 453 -6.86 12.44 20.15
CA ALA A 453 -7.62 13.57 20.69
C ALA A 453 -7.84 13.48 22.21
N ASP A 454 -8.20 12.29 22.70
CA ASP A 454 -8.48 12.05 24.11
C ASP A 454 -7.21 12.02 24.99
N ILE A 455 -6.08 11.62 24.40
CA ILE A 455 -4.74 11.68 25.00
C ILE A 455 -4.21 13.12 25.01
N TYR A 456 -4.37 13.86 23.90
CA TYR A 456 -3.94 15.26 23.76
C TYR A 456 -4.71 16.18 24.72
N SER A 457 -6.03 16.00 24.84
CA SER A 457 -6.88 16.69 25.82
C SER A 457 -6.38 16.51 27.26
N TYR A 458 -5.94 15.31 27.62
CA TYR A 458 -5.38 15.00 28.94
C TYR A 458 -3.98 15.59 29.13
N PHE A 459 -3.10 15.53 28.12
CA PHE A 459 -1.74 16.06 28.21
C PHE A 459 -1.70 17.58 28.37
N HIS A 460 -2.53 18.31 27.62
CA HIS A 460 -2.58 19.78 27.65
C HIS A 460 -3.64 20.34 28.62
N ASN A 461 -4.42 19.47 29.29
CA ASN A 461 -5.52 19.85 30.19
C ASN A 461 -6.56 20.79 29.53
N ILE A 462 -6.98 20.44 28.31
CA ILE A 462 -7.97 21.19 27.51
C ILE A 462 -9.25 20.35 27.28
N PRO A 463 -10.39 20.98 26.93
CA PRO A 463 -11.59 20.24 26.50
C PRO A 463 -11.30 19.30 25.33
N LEU A 464 -11.97 18.14 25.30
CA LEU A 464 -11.80 17.13 24.25
C LEU A 464 -12.09 17.72 22.85
N PRO A 465 -11.12 17.80 21.93
CA PRO A 465 -11.40 18.18 20.55
C PRO A 465 -12.12 17.03 19.84
N THR A 466 -13.04 17.37 18.93
CA THR A 466 -13.60 16.39 17.98
C THR A 466 -12.54 15.95 16.98
N ILE A 467 -12.76 14.84 16.27
CA ILE A 467 -11.85 14.37 15.20
C ILE A 467 -11.51 15.51 14.24
N ALA A 468 -12.52 16.24 13.73
CA ALA A 468 -12.33 17.34 12.78
C ALA A 468 -11.52 18.52 13.34
N ASN A 469 -11.57 18.77 14.66
CA ASN A 469 -10.71 19.76 15.31
C ASN A 469 -9.30 19.21 15.57
N MET A 470 -9.19 17.93 15.96
CA MET A 470 -7.91 17.28 16.21
C MET A 470 -7.07 17.15 14.93
N ARG A 471 -7.70 16.90 13.78
CA ARG A 471 -7.02 16.93 12.47
C ARG A 471 -6.34 18.27 12.20
N LYS A 472 -7.00 19.39 12.53
CA LYS A 472 -6.41 20.73 12.44
C LYS A 472 -5.28 20.91 13.44
N ILE A 473 -5.47 20.54 14.70
CA ILE A 473 -4.41 20.57 15.72
C ILE A 473 -3.16 19.80 15.28
N ILE A 474 -3.33 18.63 14.63
CA ILE A 474 -2.20 17.86 14.06
C ILE A 474 -1.56 18.60 12.89
N ALA A 475 -2.35 19.11 11.93
CA ALA A 475 -1.85 19.87 10.78
C ALA A 475 -1.08 21.15 11.22
N ASP A 476 -1.67 21.95 12.11
CA ASP A 476 -1.11 23.19 12.66
C ASP A 476 0.14 22.93 13.53
N SER A 477 0.30 21.70 14.06
CA SER A 477 1.48 21.31 14.87
C SER A 477 2.75 21.06 14.05
N ILE A 478 2.65 21.04 12.71
CA ILE A 478 3.69 20.61 11.78
C ILE A 478 4.15 21.79 10.92
N THR A 479 5.46 22.07 10.95
CA THR A 479 6.13 22.99 10.01
C THR A 479 6.74 22.21 8.84
N LEU A 480 7.04 22.91 7.74
CA LEU A 480 7.79 22.36 6.61
C LEU A 480 9.17 21.79 7.05
N ASP A 481 9.83 22.49 7.99
CA ASP A 481 11.12 22.12 8.57
C ASP A 481 11.06 20.82 9.41
N ASN A 482 9.90 20.55 10.04
CA ASN A 482 9.64 19.31 10.78
C ASN A 482 9.19 18.18 9.85
N TYR A 483 8.37 18.49 8.84
CA TYR A 483 7.91 17.54 7.82
C TYR A 483 9.07 16.84 7.08
N LEU A 484 10.15 17.58 6.81
CA LEU A 484 11.41 17.05 6.27
C LEU A 484 12.14 16.04 7.18
N ARG A 485 11.81 15.97 8.48
CA ARG A 485 12.47 15.09 9.47
C ARG A 485 11.67 13.81 9.73
N PHE A 486 10.34 13.89 9.77
CA PHE A 486 9.47 12.77 10.09
C PHE A 486 9.60 11.61 9.09
N HIS A 487 9.51 10.37 9.59
CA HIS A 487 9.76 9.13 8.84
C HIS A 487 11.14 9.11 8.18
N ASN A 488 12.16 9.59 8.90
CA ASN A 488 13.52 9.81 8.39
C ASN A 488 13.55 10.73 7.14
N GLY A 489 12.54 11.58 6.94
CA GLY A 489 12.34 12.38 5.73
C GLY A 489 11.85 11.58 4.51
N SER A 490 11.03 10.54 4.68
CA SER A 490 10.42 9.80 3.55
C SER A 490 9.08 10.40 3.08
N LEU A 491 8.36 11.13 3.95
CA LEU A 491 7.04 11.71 3.65
C LEU A 491 7.06 12.56 2.36
N THR A 492 8.13 13.32 2.16
CA THR A 492 8.39 14.14 0.95
C THR A 492 8.22 13.34 -0.35
N SER A 493 8.66 12.09 -0.39
CA SER A 493 8.50 11.21 -1.56
C SER A 493 7.13 10.50 -1.60
N ILE A 494 6.61 10.05 -0.45
CA ILE A 494 5.34 9.31 -0.33
C ILE A 494 4.16 10.17 -0.80
N PHE A 495 4.12 11.44 -0.37
CA PHE A 495 3.06 12.40 -0.68
C PHE A 495 3.38 13.31 -1.88
N ARG A 496 4.47 13.07 -2.64
CA ARG A 496 4.76 13.83 -3.88
C ARG A 496 3.67 13.57 -4.92
N PRO A 497 2.89 14.57 -5.37
CA PRO A 497 1.83 14.35 -6.34
C PRO A 497 2.39 14.08 -7.74
N SER A 498 1.70 13.24 -8.53
CA SER A 498 2.14 12.80 -9.87
C SER A 498 2.15 13.89 -10.95
N ARG A 499 1.71 15.12 -10.64
CA ARG A 499 1.78 16.30 -11.52
C ARG A 499 2.13 17.52 -10.68
N LEU A 500 3.31 18.07 -10.91
CA LEU A 500 3.75 19.31 -10.28
C LEU A 500 3.06 20.50 -10.96
N ARG A 501 2.05 21.03 -10.28
CA ARG A 501 1.44 22.34 -10.52
C ARG A 501 1.16 22.98 -9.17
N ILE A 502 2.19 23.60 -8.62
CA ILE A 502 2.04 24.57 -7.54
C ILE A 502 2.27 25.96 -8.14
N GLU A 503 1.43 26.90 -7.74
CA GLU A 503 1.56 28.32 -8.07
C GLU A 503 2.59 28.94 -7.13
N ASP A 504 3.43 29.86 -7.61
CA ASP A 504 4.53 30.42 -6.83
C ASP A 504 4.04 31.03 -5.50
N GLU A 505 2.85 31.63 -5.49
CA GLU A 505 2.17 32.17 -4.30
C GLU A 505 2.10 31.17 -3.12
N ILE A 506 1.98 29.86 -3.40
CA ILE A 506 1.94 28.78 -2.40
C ILE A 506 3.35 28.47 -1.87
N ILE A 507 4.40 28.63 -2.69
CA ILE A 507 5.80 28.51 -2.25
C ILE A 507 6.17 29.70 -1.36
N GLU A 508 5.74 30.90 -1.75
CA GLU A 508 6.03 32.17 -1.07
C GLU A 508 5.46 32.23 0.37
N LYS A 509 4.40 31.45 0.66
CA LYS A 509 3.86 31.16 2.01
C LYS A 509 4.92 30.62 2.98
N TYR A 510 5.95 29.93 2.47
CA TYR A 510 6.97 29.23 3.26
C TYR A 510 8.32 29.95 3.35
N LYS A 511 8.43 31.19 2.86
CA LYS A 511 9.63 32.05 2.91
C LYS A 511 10.35 32.04 4.25
N ASP A 512 9.60 32.00 5.36
CA ASP A 512 10.17 32.15 6.68
C ASP A 512 10.80 30.89 7.28
N THR A 513 10.62 29.74 6.65
CA THR A 513 11.17 28.42 7.08
C THR A 513 12.70 28.35 6.95
N GLU A 514 13.34 27.53 7.80
CA GLU A 514 14.79 27.27 7.69
C GLU A 514 15.15 26.52 6.41
N PHE A 515 14.20 25.76 5.86
CA PHE A 515 14.33 25.08 4.59
C PHE A 515 14.33 26.07 3.43
N TYR A 516 13.30 26.91 3.27
CA TYR A 516 13.24 27.90 2.17
C TYR A 516 14.49 28.79 2.18
N LYS A 517 14.87 29.32 3.35
CA LYS A 517 16.06 30.19 3.53
C LYS A 517 17.41 29.53 3.23
N SER A 518 17.42 28.23 2.93
CA SER A 518 18.62 27.46 2.57
C SER A 518 18.67 26.98 1.12
N ILE A 519 17.73 27.43 0.28
CA ILE A 519 17.66 27.13 -1.15
C ILE A 519 18.25 28.30 -1.93
N ASP A 520 19.23 28.04 -2.80
CA ASP A 520 19.52 28.99 -3.87
C ASP A 520 18.41 28.92 -4.93
N LEU A 521 17.58 29.96 -4.97
CA LEU A 521 16.47 30.08 -5.92
C LEU A 521 16.95 30.19 -7.38
N ASN A 522 18.24 30.50 -7.61
CA ASN A 522 18.84 30.50 -8.95
C ASN A 522 19.26 29.09 -9.40
N ASN A 523 19.51 28.18 -8.46
CA ASN A 523 19.84 26.79 -8.74
C ASN A 523 18.55 25.99 -9.01
N LYS A 524 18.37 25.60 -10.28
CA LYS A 524 17.16 24.88 -10.76
C LYS A 524 16.86 23.59 -9.98
N ALA A 525 17.88 22.88 -9.48
CA ALA A 525 17.70 21.64 -8.76
C ALA A 525 17.31 21.86 -7.29
N GLN A 526 17.92 22.83 -6.63
CA GLN A 526 17.53 23.21 -5.27
C GLN A 526 16.11 23.83 -5.27
N TYR A 527 15.79 24.68 -6.25
CA TYR A 527 14.43 25.22 -6.40
C TYR A 527 13.40 24.17 -6.83
N GLY A 528 13.74 23.21 -7.70
CA GLY A 528 12.88 22.07 -8.01
C GLY A 528 12.59 21.19 -6.78
N PHE A 529 13.60 20.93 -5.96
CA PHE A 529 13.44 20.22 -4.68
C PHE A 529 12.59 21.00 -3.67
N LEU A 530 12.66 22.34 -3.66
CA LEU A 530 11.75 23.19 -2.89
C LEU A 530 10.29 23.04 -3.36
N GLN A 531 10.05 23.13 -4.68
CA GLN A 531 8.72 22.92 -5.27
C GLN A 531 8.14 21.54 -4.92
N ASP A 532 8.93 20.47 -5.08
CA ASP A 532 8.56 19.10 -4.70
C ASP A 532 8.18 18.98 -3.22
N THR A 533 9.01 19.55 -2.34
CA THR A 533 8.83 19.43 -0.89
C THR A 533 7.59 20.20 -0.42
N VAL A 534 7.37 21.42 -0.92
CA VAL A 534 6.16 22.20 -0.63
C VAL A 534 4.91 21.51 -1.21
N SER A 535 4.99 20.97 -2.42
CA SER A 535 3.87 20.25 -3.05
C SER A 535 3.49 18.97 -2.31
N SER A 536 4.49 18.22 -1.85
CA SER A 536 4.29 17.06 -0.98
C SER A 536 3.71 17.46 0.38
N PHE A 537 4.15 18.57 0.97
CA PHE A 537 3.65 19.04 2.27
C PHE A 537 2.21 19.52 2.20
N GLU A 538 1.83 20.35 1.22
CA GLU A 538 0.43 20.78 1.05
C GLU A 538 -0.49 19.59 0.71
N ASN A 539 0.00 18.60 -0.06
CA ASN A 539 -0.74 17.36 -0.31
C ASN A 539 -0.92 16.50 0.97
N PHE A 540 0.07 16.50 1.88
CA PHE A 540 -0.04 15.90 3.20
C PHE A 540 -1.00 16.67 4.14
N LEU A 541 -1.01 18.01 4.09
CA LEU A 541 -1.98 18.84 4.82
C LEU A 541 -3.41 18.65 4.28
N ALA A 542 -3.58 18.44 2.97
CA ALA A 542 -4.86 18.07 2.37
C ALA A 542 -5.34 16.70 2.85
N TYR A 543 -4.45 15.70 2.91
CA TYR A 543 -4.71 14.39 3.52
C TYR A 543 -5.17 14.52 4.97
N LEU A 544 -4.49 15.33 5.80
CA LEU A 544 -4.90 15.54 7.19
C LEU A 544 -6.25 16.25 7.31
N ASN A 545 -6.62 17.15 6.39
CA ASN A 545 -7.89 17.86 6.47
C ASN A 545 -9.09 17.04 5.96
N ASP A 546 -8.86 15.98 5.18
CA ASP A 546 -9.91 15.14 4.59
C ASP A 546 -10.79 14.41 5.62
N ALA A 547 -12.09 14.33 5.34
CA ALA A 547 -13.05 13.68 6.22
C ALA A 547 -13.13 12.17 5.99
N ASP A 548 -12.93 11.73 4.75
CA ASP A 548 -13.17 10.34 4.34
C ASP A 548 -11.89 9.49 4.30
N SER A 549 -10.72 10.10 4.25
CA SER A 549 -9.43 9.39 4.29
C SER A 549 -9.26 8.56 5.56
N LEU A 550 -8.67 7.38 5.38
CA LEU A 550 -8.09 6.56 6.43
C LEU A 550 -6.89 7.31 7.04
N ILE A 551 -7.05 7.84 8.25
CA ILE A 551 -6.00 8.57 8.99
C ILE A 551 -5.70 7.81 10.27
N ASP A 552 -4.57 7.10 10.25
CA ASP A 552 -4.18 6.17 11.28
C ASP A 552 -2.70 6.34 11.69
N HIS A 553 -2.14 5.33 12.36
CA HIS A 553 -0.74 5.31 12.78
C HIS A 553 0.27 5.46 11.63
N THR A 554 -0.08 5.07 10.39
CA THR A 554 0.86 4.80 9.30
C THR A 554 1.75 5.98 8.95
N TYR A 555 1.20 7.20 8.93
CA TYR A 555 1.96 8.43 8.69
C TYR A 555 2.10 9.31 9.92
N LEU A 556 1.37 9.01 11.01
CA LEU A 556 1.37 9.82 12.22
C LEU A 556 2.32 9.34 13.32
N TRP A 557 2.90 8.13 13.19
CA TRP A 557 3.77 7.55 14.24
C TRP A 557 4.89 8.49 14.69
N ASP A 558 5.74 8.93 13.76
CA ASP A 558 6.85 9.85 14.05
C ASP A 558 6.35 11.25 14.47
N ILE A 559 5.21 11.72 13.95
CA ILE A 559 4.61 13.02 14.32
C ILE A 559 4.12 13.03 15.78
N ILE A 560 3.65 11.89 16.29
CA ILE A 560 3.19 11.74 17.67
C ILE A 560 4.38 11.51 18.62
N SER A 561 5.36 10.70 18.19
CA SER A 561 6.45 10.23 19.06
C SER A 561 7.73 11.08 19.04
N SER A 562 7.95 11.91 18.03
CA SER A 562 9.13 12.79 17.90
C SER A 562 9.14 13.94 18.92
N PRO A 563 10.32 14.34 19.43
CA PRO A 563 10.45 15.54 20.26
C PRO A 563 10.43 16.85 19.46
N ASP A 564 10.66 16.81 18.14
CA ASP A 564 10.52 17.98 17.25
C ASP A 564 9.04 18.37 17.05
N SER A 565 8.11 17.46 17.36
CA SER A 565 6.67 17.71 17.29
C SER A 565 6.18 18.64 18.40
N SER A 566 5.40 19.65 18.04
CA SER A 566 4.73 20.52 19.03
C SER A 566 3.50 19.86 19.68
N LEU A 567 3.07 18.69 19.18
CA LEU A 567 1.87 17.97 19.63
C LEU A 567 2.01 17.42 21.06
N PHE A 568 3.18 16.85 21.39
CA PHE A 568 3.50 16.32 22.72
C PHE A 568 4.91 16.77 23.12
N LYS A 569 5.03 17.61 24.14
CA LYS A 569 6.31 18.18 24.56
C LYS A 569 7.31 17.08 24.94
N ALA A 570 8.45 17.06 24.24
CA ALA A 570 9.51 16.05 24.31
C ALA A 570 9.16 14.65 23.75
N GLY A 571 8.01 14.48 23.08
CA GLY A 571 7.57 13.23 22.44
C GLY A 571 6.97 12.19 23.40
N ILE A 572 6.23 11.22 22.85
CA ILE A 572 5.55 10.15 23.60
C ILE A 572 5.83 8.77 22.98
N ASN A 573 6.04 7.73 23.79
CA ASN A 573 6.16 6.37 23.28
C ASN A 573 4.76 5.82 22.95
N MET A 574 4.63 5.06 21.87
CA MET A 574 3.36 4.48 21.43
C MET A 574 3.48 2.96 21.29
N VAL A 575 2.57 2.24 21.93
CA VAL A 575 2.43 0.79 21.83
C VAL A 575 1.05 0.49 21.27
N ILE A 576 0.99 -0.14 20.10
CA ILE A 576 -0.26 -0.56 19.47
C ILE A 576 -0.30 -2.08 19.43
N LEU A 577 -1.28 -2.66 20.13
CA LEU A 577 -1.58 -4.09 20.10
C LEU A 577 -2.70 -4.30 19.09
N ARG A 578 -2.56 -5.28 18.19
CA ARG A 578 -3.57 -5.64 17.19
C ARG A 578 -4.09 -7.05 17.46
N ILE A 579 -5.39 -7.23 17.28
CA ILE A 579 -6.06 -8.54 17.35
C ILE A 579 -7.03 -8.69 16.17
N TYR A 580 -7.23 -9.95 15.76
CA TYR A 580 -8.09 -10.34 14.64
C TYR A 580 -9.10 -11.38 15.13
N ASP A 581 -10.34 -11.28 14.69
CA ASP A 581 -11.40 -12.26 14.99
C ASP A 581 -11.40 -13.42 13.96
N ASN A 582 -10.22 -13.87 13.50
CA ASN A 582 -10.06 -14.77 12.34
C ASN A 582 -9.67 -16.22 12.69
N ASP A 583 -9.00 -16.46 13.82
CA ASP A 583 -8.59 -17.79 14.28
C ASP A 583 -9.06 -18.10 15.71
N SER A 584 -8.91 -19.35 16.15
CA SER A 584 -9.31 -19.79 17.50
C SER A 584 -8.16 -19.72 18.53
N THR A 585 -7.13 -18.93 18.27
CA THR A 585 -5.94 -18.76 19.11
C THR A 585 -5.76 -17.32 19.63
N ASP A 586 -6.64 -16.38 19.27
CA ASP A 586 -6.71 -15.00 19.78
C ASP A 586 -5.35 -14.26 19.74
N ASN A 587 -4.59 -14.46 18.65
CA ASN A 587 -3.21 -13.96 18.51
C ASN A 587 -3.12 -12.43 18.67
N VAL A 588 -2.17 -11.98 19.48
CA VAL A 588 -1.86 -10.56 19.70
C VAL A 588 -0.62 -10.17 18.89
N GLU A 589 -0.82 -9.36 17.86
CA GLU A 589 0.27 -8.70 17.16
C GLU A 589 0.70 -7.42 17.89
N LEU A 590 2.00 -7.15 17.90
CA LEU A 590 2.59 -5.89 18.30
C LEU A 590 2.98 -5.12 17.03
N LEU A 591 2.34 -3.98 16.77
CA LEU A 591 2.65 -3.21 15.56
C LEU A 591 3.96 -2.44 15.72
N CYS A 592 4.89 -2.69 14.81
CA CYS A 592 6.11 -1.91 14.65
C CYS A 592 5.82 -0.50 14.09
N PRO A 593 6.71 0.48 14.32
CA PRO A 593 6.67 1.74 13.58
C PRO A 593 6.71 1.49 12.06
N THR A 594 5.85 2.18 11.31
CA THR A 594 5.68 2.00 9.86
C THR A 594 6.83 2.58 9.02
N SER A 595 7.75 3.33 9.62
CA SER A 595 9.01 3.71 8.99
C SER A 595 10.10 2.70 9.34
N SER A 596 10.57 1.97 8.32
CA SER A 596 11.75 1.09 8.33
C SER A 596 13.04 1.74 8.85
N TYR A 597 13.04 3.07 8.99
CA TYR A 597 14.17 3.91 9.40
C TYR A 597 13.91 4.68 10.70
N SER A 598 12.84 4.39 11.46
CA SER A 598 12.55 5.09 12.72
C SER A 598 13.45 4.58 13.85
N ASN A 599 14.55 5.31 14.10
CA ASN A 599 15.49 5.04 15.20
C ASN A 599 14.85 5.15 16.61
N ASN A 600 13.63 5.70 16.71
CA ASN A 600 12.98 6.07 17.97
C ASN A 600 11.82 5.10 18.35
N ILE A 601 12.06 3.78 18.26
CA ILE A 601 11.06 2.75 18.62
C ILE A 601 10.50 2.96 20.04
N TYR A 602 11.35 3.32 21.00
CA TYR A 602 10.96 3.71 22.37
C TYR A 602 12.09 4.48 23.07
N ILE A 603 11.77 5.45 23.93
CA ILE A 603 12.73 6.16 24.79
C ILE A 603 12.28 6.13 26.26
N LYS A 604 13.14 5.61 27.14
CA LYS A 604 12.80 5.30 28.55
C LYS A 604 12.27 6.49 29.37
N GLY A 605 12.82 7.68 29.15
CA GLY A 605 12.37 8.91 29.83
C GLY A 605 11.07 9.54 29.31
N ARG A 606 10.39 8.94 28.33
CA ARG A 606 9.09 9.40 27.81
C ARG A 606 7.92 8.65 28.45
N GLY A 607 6.78 9.31 28.54
CA GLY A 607 5.52 8.63 28.84
C GLY A 607 5.09 7.72 27.68
N THR A 608 4.32 6.68 27.98
CA THR A 608 3.88 5.65 27.03
C THR A 608 2.35 5.63 26.94
N ILE A 609 1.82 5.48 25.73
CA ILE A 609 0.39 5.24 25.47
C ILE A 609 0.16 3.84 24.93
N LEU A 610 -0.96 3.23 25.32
CA LEU A 610 -1.41 1.93 24.86
C LEU A 610 -2.68 2.10 24.02
N LEU A 611 -2.65 1.59 22.80
CA LEU A 611 -3.79 1.52 21.89
C LEU A 611 -4.07 0.05 21.55
N LEU A 612 -5.34 -0.35 21.54
CA LEU A 612 -5.80 -1.59 20.95
C LEU A 612 -6.38 -1.30 19.57
N LEU A 613 -5.86 -1.93 18.52
CA LEU A 613 -6.49 -2.01 17.22
C LEU A 613 -7.29 -3.31 17.14
N HIS A 614 -8.62 -3.20 17.11
CA HIS A 614 -9.53 -4.34 16.93
C HIS A 614 -10.37 -4.12 15.68
N ASN A 615 -10.19 -4.97 14.67
CA ASN A 615 -10.69 -4.76 13.31
C ASN A 615 -10.15 -3.44 12.73
N GLU A 616 -10.98 -2.40 12.60
CA GLU A 616 -10.64 -1.06 12.09
C GLU A 616 -10.73 0.03 13.19
N PHE A 617 -10.99 -0.35 14.44
CA PHE A 617 -11.19 0.58 15.55
C PHE A 617 -9.99 0.60 16.49
N TYR A 618 -9.37 1.78 16.62
CA TYR A 618 -8.40 2.07 17.68
C TYR A 618 -9.12 2.49 18.96
N GLU A 619 -8.86 1.78 20.06
CA GLU A 619 -9.40 2.06 21.39
C GLU A 619 -8.24 2.19 22.39
N PRO A 620 -8.06 3.33 23.08
CA PRO A 620 -6.99 3.46 24.05
C PRO A 620 -7.25 2.65 25.33
N ILE A 621 -6.18 2.11 25.91
CA ILE A 621 -6.18 1.34 27.16
C ILE A 621 -5.65 2.23 28.28
N TYR A 622 -6.46 2.47 29.31
CA TYR A 622 -6.13 3.33 30.45
C TYR A 622 -6.25 2.61 31.80
N LEU A 623 -5.52 3.09 32.79
CA LEU A 623 -5.73 2.69 34.19
C LEU A 623 -6.98 3.40 34.73
N TYR A 624 -7.97 2.63 35.17
CA TYR A 624 -9.29 3.13 35.57
C TYR A 624 -9.24 4.16 36.73
N GLU A 625 -10.30 4.96 36.82
CA GLU A 625 -10.53 6.01 37.82
C GLU A 625 -11.02 5.44 39.17
N ASP A 626 -10.46 5.86 40.30
CA ASP A 626 -11.00 5.49 41.61
C ASP A 626 -12.12 6.47 42.00
N LYS A 627 -13.35 5.96 42.12
CA LYS A 627 -14.57 6.75 42.33
C LYS A 627 -14.98 6.82 43.81
N ASN A 628 -14.01 6.90 44.73
CA ASN A 628 -14.34 7.17 46.12
C ASN A 628 -14.90 8.59 46.29
N LYS A 629 -15.84 8.76 47.23
CA LYS A 629 -16.54 10.03 47.48
C LYS A 629 -15.65 11.12 48.09
N GLU A 630 -14.59 10.73 48.79
CA GLU A 630 -13.76 11.63 49.59
C GLU A 630 -12.51 12.11 48.83
N SER A 631 -11.97 11.27 47.94
CA SER A 631 -10.79 11.55 47.10
C SER A 631 -10.89 10.80 45.76
N PRO A 632 -11.55 11.36 44.74
CA PRO A 632 -11.63 10.74 43.42
C PRO A 632 -10.27 10.85 42.69
N ILE A 633 -9.76 9.72 42.17
CA ILE A 633 -8.47 9.68 41.46
C ILE A 633 -8.71 9.53 39.95
N PRO A 634 -8.25 10.48 39.10
CA PRO A 634 -8.48 10.45 37.66
C PRO A 634 -7.78 9.24 36.98
N PRO A 635 -8.25 8.81 35.80
CA PRO A 635 -7.65 7.69 35.09
C PRO A 635 -6.27 8.05 34.56
N VAL A 636 -5.33 7.10 34.56
CA VAL A 636 -4.00 7.32 33.96
C VAL A 636 -4.08 6.99 32.48
N LYS A 637 -3.97 8.03 31.64
CA LYS A 637 -3.97 7.89 30.17
C LYS A 637 -2.59 7.74 29.55
N ILE A 638 -1.55 8.22 30.25
CA ILE A 638 -0.15 8.20 29.82
C ILE A 638 0.66 7.59 30.95
N PHE A 639 1.30 6.46 30.68
CA PHE A 639 2.05 5.69 31.66
C PHE A 639 3.49 6.22 31.75
N THR A 640 3.94 6.63 32.92
CA THR A 640 5.32 7.11 33.16
C THR A 640 6.05 6.19 34.15
N GLU A 641 7.34 6.45 34.40
CA GLU A 641 8.15 5.63 35.32
C GLU A 641 7.70 5.70 36.80
N ASN A 642 6.76 6.58 37.17
CA ASN A 642 6.33 6.75 38.56
C ASN A 642 5.65 5.49 39.14
N THR A 643 6.34 4.86 40.09
CA THR A 643 6.08 3.52 40.63
C THR A 643 4.94 3.44 41.67
N GLY A 644 3.88 4.24 41.49
CA GLY A 644 2.87 4.51 42.52
C GLY A 644 1.94 3.33 42.89
N THR A 645 1.64 2.43 41.96
CA THR A 645 0.73 1.28 42.21
C THR A 645 1.31 -0.06 41.73
N PHE A 646 0.68 -1.17 42.11
CA PHE A 646 1.10 -2.51 41.71
C PHE A 646 0.91 -2.75 40.21
N GLU A 647 -0.21 -2.28 39.67
CA GLU A 647 -0.60 -2.38 38.26
C GLU A 647 0.40 -1.62 37.38
N LEU A 648 0.83 -0.42 37.81
CA LEU A 648 1.88 0.35 37.13
C LEU A 648 3.25 -0.38 37.15
N LYS A 649 3.59 -1.08 38.24
CA LYS A 649 4.83 -1.86 38.33
C LYS A 649 4.82 -3.12 37.46
N GLN A 650 3.65 -3.70 37.16
CA GLN A 650 3.55 -4.80 36.20
C GLN A 650 3.66 -4.28 34.77
N ILE A 651 2.89 -3.24 34.40
CA ILE A 651 2.86 -2.73 33.02
C ILE A 651 4.23 -2.17 32.58
N GLN A 652 5.01 -1.59 33.49
CA GLN A 652 6.39 -1.16 33.22
C GLN A 652 7.30 -2.30 32.74
N LYS A 653 7.22 -3.50 33.36
CA LYS A 653 8.02 -4.68 32.93
C LYS A 653 7.60 -5.20 31.56
N ILE A 654 6.31 -5.08 31.24
CA ILE A 654 5.77 -5.45 29.93
C ILE A 654 6.23 -4.47 28.88
N PHE A 655 6.29 -3.16 29.17
CA PHE A 655 6.96 -2.20 28.29
C PHE A 655 8.45 -2.56 28.09
N GLU A 656 9.21 -2.85 29.15
CA GLU A 656 10.61 -3.29 29.01
C GLU A 656 10.78 -4.52 28.09
N THR A 657 9.84 -5.47 28.15
CA THR A 657 9.81 -6.67 27.28
C THR A 657 9.42 -6.32 25.84
N ILE A 658 8.40 -5.48 25.64
CA ILE A 658 7.92 -4.98 24.35
C ILE A 658 9.04 -4.23 23.61
N ILE A 659 9.82 -3.42 24.32
CA ILE A 659 10.95 -2.66 23.77
C ILE A 659 12.05 -3.61 23.31
N GLU A 660 12.43 -4.58 24.15
CA GLU A 660 13.49 -5.53 23.80
C GLU A 660 13.11 -6.35 22.55
N THR A 661 11.88 -6.87 22.48
CA THR A 661 11.37 -7.57 21.30
C THR A 661 11.31 -6.65 20.07
N SER A 662 10.76 -5.43 20.20
CA SER A 662 10.67 -4.49 19.07
C SER A 662 12.04 -4.11 18.52
N SER A 663 13.03 -3.90 19.40
CA SER A 663 14.41 -3.53 19.02
C SER A 663 15.15 -4.60 18.22
N LYS A 664 14.67 -5.86 18.27
CA LYS A 664 15.18 -7.02 17.54
C LYS A 664 14.35 -7.31 16.29
N SER A 665 13.02 -7.27 16.40
CA SER A 665 12.09 -7.75 15.38
C SER A 665 11.56 -6.67 14.43
N CYS A 666 11.54 -5.40 14.83
CA CYS A 666 11.06 -4.29 13.98
C CYS A 666 12.17 -3.69 13.09
N LYS A 667 13.22 -4.46 12.78
CA LYS A 667 14.33 -4.04 11.90
C LYS A 667 14.16 -4.63 10.49
N PRO A 668 14.61 -3.92 9.43
CA PRO A 668 14.55 -4.44 8.07
C PRO A 668 15.26 -5.80 7.93
N ILE A 669 14.61 -6.75 7.27
CA ILE A 669 15.18 -8.08 7.02
C ILE A 669 16.09 -8.01 5.79
N HIS A 670 17.38 -8.31 5.95
CA HIS A 670 18.38 -8.31 4.86
C HIS A 670 18.22 -9.50 3.87
N ASN A 671 17.06 -9.61 3.21
CA ASN A 671 16.77 -10.66 2.24
C ASN A 671 17.41 -10.38 0.86
N ARG A 672 18.74 -10.54 0.75
CA ARG A 672 19.44 -10.69 -0.54
C ARG A 672 20.52 -11.78 -0.49
N PRO A 673 20.61 -12.68 -1.48
CA PRO A 673 21.69 -13.67 -1.56
C PRO A 673 23.04 -13.02 -1.89
N ARG A 674 24.11 -13.62 -1.38
CA ARG A 674 25.49 -13.09 -1.42
C ARG A 674 26.02 -12.83 -2.83
N MET A 675 26.19 -11.55 -3.19
CA MET A 675 27.30 -11.08 -4.01
C MET A 675 27.83 -9.78 -3.39
N TYR A 676 29.07 -9.84 -2.88
CA TYR A 676 29.76 -8.84 -2.05
C TYR A 676 29.09 -8.48 -0.70
N GLU A 677 29.76 -8.86 0.40
CA GLU A 677 29.36 -8.51 1.78
C GLU A 677 29.87 -7.11 2.16
N TYR A 678 29.28 -6.08 1.56
CA TYR A 678 29.43 -4.71 2.06
C TYR A 678 28.69 -4.54 3.40
N LYS A 679 29.24 -3.69 4.28
CA LYS A 679 28.58 -3.34 5.55
C LYS A 679 27.51 -2.27 5.33
N GLU A 680 26.42 -2.31 6.10
CA GLU A 680 25.56 -1.14 6.27
C GLU A 680 26.30 -0.10 7.15
N ASN A 681 26.18 1.19 6.81
CA ASN A 681 26.83 2.26 7.58
C ASN A 681 25.95 2.70 8.77
N ILE A 682 26.55 3.44 9.71
CA ILE A 682 25.86 4.02 10.87
C ILE A 682 25.11 5.31 10.50
N SER A 683 24.10 5.69 11.30
CA SER A 683 23.31 6.91 11.06
C SER A 683 24.14 8.18 11.22
N ALA A 684 23.69 9.30 10.65
CA ALA A 684 24.32 10.60 10.84
C ALA A 684 24.38 10.99 12.33
N THR A 685 23.36 10.62 13.12
CA THR A 685 23.31 10.84 14.57
C THR A 685 24.46 10.12 15.28
N ASP A 686 24.57 8.80 15.06
CA ASP A 686 25.59 7.96 15.68
C ASP A 686 27.00 8.35 15.24
N LEU A 687 27.17 8.67 13.94
CA LEU A 687 28.40 9.20 13.40
C LEU A 687 28.79 10.51 14.11
N SER A 688 27.85 11.44 14.28
CA SER A 688 28.11 12.71 14.97
C SER A 688 28.51 12.52 16.44
N ILE A 689 28.00 11.48 17.10
CA ILE A 689 28.37 11.12 18.48
C ILE A 689 29.79 10.54 18.49
N ILE A 690 30.06 9.51 17.68
CA ILE A 690 31.35 8.81 17.64
C ILE A 690 32.48 9.75 17.20
N VAL A 691 32.23 10.67 16.26
CA VAL A 691 33.18 11.73 15.85
C VAL A 691 33.55 12.61 17.07
N LYS A 692 32.55 13.07 17.84
CA LYS A 692 32.78 13.89 19.05
C LYS A 692 33.48 13.09 20.17
N GLU A 693 33.09 11.83 20.42
CA GLU A 693 33.75 10.92 21.37
C GLU A 693 35.26 10.78 21.08
N ASN A 694 35.64 10.80 19.79
CA ASN A 694 37.02 10.63 19.36
C ASN A 694 37.79 11.96 19.22
N GLY A 695 37.27 13.07 19.76
CA GLY A 695 37.94 14.37 19.80
C GLY A 695 38.03 15.07 18.44
N PHE A 696 37.12 14.76 17.51
CA PHE A 696 37.02 15.41 16.21
C PHE A 696 35.84 16.40 16.18
N ILE A 697 35.90 17.41 15.31
CA ILE A 697 34.89 18.48 15.24
C ILE A 697 34.01 18.28 14.01
N VAL A 698 32.71 18.03 14.20
CA VAL A 698 31.72 18.09 13.10
C VAL A 698 31.55 19.55 12.69
N LYS A 699 31.80 19.85 11.41
CA LYS A 699 31.71 21.19 10.83
C LYS A 699 30.36 21.43 10.19
N THR A 700 29.96 20.56 9.26
CA THR A 700 28.68 20.62 8.56
C THR A 700 28.10 19.22 8.34
N GLN A 701 26.80 19.15 8.07
CA GLN A 701 26.12 17.96 7.58
C GLN A 701 25.83 18.11 6.08
N VAL A 702 26.03 17.03 5.32
CA VAL A 702 25.94 17.06 3.86
C VAL A 702 24.64 16.42 3.39
N MET A 703 23.85 17.19 2.66
CA MET A 703 22.51 16.83 2.21
C MET A 703 22.47 16.60 0.68
N ASN A 704 21.69 15.63 0.22
CA ASN A 704 21.39 15.46 -1.21
C ASN A 704 20.10 16.17 -1.62
N TYR A 705 19.81 16.21 -2.93
CA TYR A 705 18.59 16.82 -3.51
C TYR A 705 17.29 16.02 -3.22
N LYS A 706 17.31 15.11 -2.24
CA LYS A 706 16.15 14.37 -1.72
C LYS A 706 15.96 14.61 -0.21
N GLY A 707 16.67 15.59 0.37
CA GLY A 707 16.56 15.98 1.78
C GLY A 707 17.23 15.03 2.77
N LYS A 708 18.00 14.05 2.30
CA LYS A 708 18.69 13.08 3.16
C LYS A 708 20.10 13.57 3.47
N ILE A 709 20.49 13.45 4.74
CA ILE A 709 21.88 13.59 5.15
C ILE A 709 22.62 12.31 4.75
N ILE A 710 23.64 12.46 3.92
CA ILE A 710 24.44 11.36 3.35
C ILE A 710 25.88 11.33 3.85
N GLY A 711 26.31 12.36 4.57
CA GLY A 711 27.59 12.41 5.26
C GLY A 711 27.73 13.60 6.21
N LEU A 712 28.86 13.65 6.91
CA LEU A 712 29.29 14.78 7.73
C LEU A 712 30.67 15.26 7.27
N THR A 713 30.85 16.56 7.21
CA THR A 713 32.16 17.18 7.01
C THR A 713 32.81 17.40 8.39
N VAL A 714 34.00 16.86 8.58
CA VAL A 714 34.65 16.75 9.89
C VAL A 714 36.07 17.32 9.86
N ASN A 715 36.40 18.18 10.82
CA ASN A 715 37.78 18.57 11.06
C ASN A 715 38.47 17.57 12.00
N THR A 716 39.63 17.07 11.59
CA THR A 716 40.42 16.08 12.33
C THR A 716 41.59 16.67 13.12
N GLY A 717 41.79 17.99 13.06
CA GLY A 717 43.02 18.68 13.50
C GLY A 717 44.05 18.87 12.37
N LEU A 718 43.66 18.66 11.11
CA LEU A 718 44.48 18.85 9.91
C LEU A 718 43.98 20.04 9.07
N GLU A 719 44.77 20.45 8.07
CA GLU A 719 44.58 21.69 7.29
C GLU A 719 43.27 21.75 6.46
N LYS A 720 42.68 20.61 6.09
CA LYS A 720 41.37 20.53 5.44
C LYS A 720 40.41 19.64 6.23
N ASP A 721 39.12 19.98 6.14
CA ASP A 721 38.03 19.14 6.62
C ASP A 721 37.83 17.93 5.67
N ILE A 722 37.38 16.78 6.20
CA ILE A 722 37.17 15.54 5.44
C ILE A 722 35.68 15.16 5.38
N TYR A 723 35.23 14.67 4.23
CA TYR A 723 33.90 14.10 4.07
C TYR A 723 33.84 12.66 4.61
N LEU A 724 32.96 12.40 5.57
CA LEU A 724 32.64 11.06 6.06
C LEU A 724 31.22 10.68 5.66
N PRO A 725 31.01 9.65 4.81
CA PRO A 725 29.66 9.19 4.49
C PRO A 725 28.98 8.56 5.71
N CYS A 726 27.65 8.65 5.76
CA CYS A 726 26.80 7.98 6.73
C CYS A 726 25.66 7.23 6.03
N PHE A 727 24.87 6.46 6.77
CA PHE A 727 23.61 5.93 6.28
C PHE A 727 22.60 7.08 6.03
N PRO A 728 21.81 7.07 4.93
CA PRO A 728 20.85 8.14 4.61
C PRO A 728 19.90 8.47 5.77
N SER A 729 20.13 9.63 6.39
CA SER A 729 19.52 10.05 7.67
C SER A 729 18.72 11.34 7.56
N SER A 730 17.90 11.62 8.56
CA SER A 730 17.22 12.90 8.76
C SER A 730 18.21 14.01 9.15
N TYR A 731 17.79 15.25 8.93
CA TYR A 731 18.50 16.46 9.37
C TYR A 731 18.79 16.46 10.88
N LEU A 732 20.03 16.81 11.25
CA LEU A 732 20.49 16.93 12.63
C LEU A 732 20.35 18.37 13.14
N ASN A 733 19.79 18.53 14.34
CA ASN A 733 19.76 19.83 15.02
C ASN A 733 21.17 20.33 15.39
N ASN A 734 21.37 21.65 15.37
CA ASN A 734 22.60 22.36 15.80
C ASN A 734 23.88 22.05 15.01
N ILE A 735 23.77 21.59 13.75
CA ILE A 735 24.90 21.43 12.82
C ILE A 735 24.55 22.17 11.50
N PRO A 736 25.36 23.10 10.98
CA PRO A 736 25.10 23.75 9.70
C PRO A 736 25.03 22.75 8.55
N LYS A 737 24.11 22.94 7.59
CA LYS A 737 23.96 22.06 6.42
C LYS A 737 24.59 22.66 5.16
N VAL A 738 25.09 21.79 4.29
CA VAL A 738 25.52 22.10 2.92
C VAL A 738 24.95 21.05 1.96
N TYR A 739 24.76 21.42 0.70
CA TYR A 739 24.45 20.45 -0.36
C TYR A 739 25.71 19.73 -0.83
N ILE A 740 25.55 18.54 -1.42
CA ILE A 740 26.65 17.68 -1.89
C ILE A 740 27.48 18.29 -3.03
N ASP A 741 26.91 19.22 -3.81
CA ASP A 741 27.59 20.03 -4.82
C ASP A 741 28.60 21.02 -4.22
N SER A 742 28.36 21.42 -2.98
CA SER A 742 29.04 22.48 -2.24
C SER A 742 30.14 21.93 -1.30
N VAL A 743 30.45 20.62 -1.40
CA VAL A 743 31.49 19.97 -0.61
C VAL A 743 32.84 20.09 -1.31
N GLU A 744 33.79 20.77 -0.67
CA GLU A 744 35.20 20.69 -1.08
C GLU A 744 35.75 19.29 -0.78
N PHE A 745 36.07 18.54 -1.83
CA PHE A 745 36.82 17.29 -1.70
C PHE A 745 38.33 17.56 -1.58
N SER A 746 39.08 16.52 -1.24
CA SER A 746 40.54 16.55 -1.12
C SER A 746 41.18 15.60 -2.13
N ASP A 747 42.51 15.70 -2.30
CA ASP A 747 43.25 14.78 -3.16
C ASP A 747 43.15 13.32 -2.66
N TYR A 748 43.46 12.39 -3.56
CA TYR A 748 43.41 10.95 -3.31
C TYR A 748 44.17 10.49 -2.07
N VAL A 749 45.42 10.97 -1.90
CA VAL A 749 46.34 10.46 -0.88
C VAL A 749 45.86 10.91 0.50
N LYS A 750 45.58 12.21 0.67
CA LYS A 750 45.01 12.73 1.92
C LYS A 750 43.68 12.04 2.25
N THR A 751 42.80 11.88 1.26
CA THR A 751 41.48 11.26 1.46
C THR A 751 41.62 9.80 1.92
N ARG A 752 42.37 8.98 1.19
CA ARG A 752 42.64 7.57 1.52
C ARG A 752 43.26 7.42 2.91
N ASP A 753 44.25 8.24 3.25
CA ASP A 753 45.03 8.07 4.47
C ASP A 753 44.28 8.58 5.70
N ILE A 754 43.53 9.69 5.60
CA ILE A 754 42.66 10.18 6.68
C ILE A 754 41.52 9.18 6.96
N LEU A 755 40.88 8.61 5.92
CA LEU A 755 39.82 7.61 6.10
C LEU A 755 40.34 6.34 6.80
N ASN A 756 41.55 5.86 6.45
CA ASN A 756 42.20 4.77 7.16
C ASN A 756 42.54 5.14 8.61
N GLN A 757 43.08 6.34 8.87
CA GLN A 757 43.39 6.81 10.23
C GLN A 757 42.13 6.88 11.12
N ILE A 758 41.01 7.37 10.58
CA ILE A 758 39.73 7.45 11.30
C ILE A 758 39.18 6.04 11.60
N SER A 759 39.21 5.14 10.62
CA SER A 759 38.80 3.74 10.80
C SER A 759 39.63 3.05 11.90
N VAL A 760 40.96 3.26 11.92
CA VAL A 760 41.86 2.71 12.95
C VAL A 760 41.61 3.36 14.33
N LYS A 761 41.62 4.70 14.43
CA LYS A 761 41.45 5.43 15.69
C LYS A 761 40.13 5.08 16.38
N THR A 762 39.05 4.98 15.60
CA THR A 762 37.71 4.66 16.10
C THR A 762 37.48 3.15 16.31
N LYS A 763 38.48 2.30 16.09
CA LYS A 763 38.41 0.83 16.18
C LYS A 763 37.30 0.24 15.30
N GLN A 764 37.19 0.74 14.08
CA GLN A 764 36.14 0.42 13.09
C GLN A 764 34.70 0.71 13.56
N LYS A 765 34.50 1.60 14.55
CA LYS A 765 33.16 2.16 14.83
C LYS A 765 32.65 3.05 13.67
N ILE A 766 33.55 3.81 13.02
CA ILE A 766 33.22 4.57 11.80
C ILE A 766 33.61 3.70 10.59
N LEU A 767 32.61 3.28 9.81
CA LEU A 767 32.74 2.34 8.70
C LEU A 767 33.16 3.04 7.39
N CYS A 768 34.26 3.79 7.47
CA CYS A 768 34.76 4.65 6.40
C CYS A 768 35.99 4.08 5.67
N LYS A 769 36.42 2.85 5.95
CA LYS A 769 37.68 2.31 5.41
C LYS A 769 37.63 2.23 3.87
N PRO A 770 38.65 2.75 3.14
CA PRO A 770 38.80 2.52 1.71
C PRO A 770 38.87 1.02 1.36
N LEU A 771 38.14 0.61 0.32
CA LEU A 771 38.10 -0.76 -0.17
C LEU A 771 38.53 -0.86 -1.64
N LEU A 772 38.10 0.06 -2.50
CA LEU A 772 38.44 0.10 -3.93
C LEU A 772 38.77 1.53 -4.35
N LYS A 773 39.62 1.70 -5.36
CA LYS A 773 39.79 2.96 -6.10
C LYS A 773 39.06 2.89 -7.44
N VAL A 774 38.33 3.95 -7.77
CA VAL A 774 37.54 4.04 -9.01
C VAL A 774 38.33 4.82 -10.05
N VAL A 775 38.47 4.24 -11.24
CA VAL A 775 39.32 4.76 -12.33
C VAL A 775 38.53 4.89 -13.62
N GLU A 776 38.67 6.03 -14.29
CA GLU A 776 38.07 6.35 -15.59
C GLU A 776 39.07 7.13 -16.44
N ASP A 777 39.20 6.79 -17.72
CA ASP A 777 40.24 7.29 -18.64
C ASP A 777 41.68 7.20 -18.09
N GLY A 778 41.96 6.21 -17.23
CA GLY A 778 43.24 6.06 -16.53
C GLY A 778 43.46 6.97 -15.31
N MET A 779 42.53 7.90 -15.06
CA MET A 779 42.52 8.78 -13.89
C MET A 779 41.73 8.15 -12.75
N ILE A 780 42.26 8.16 -11.53
CA ILE A 780 41.47 7.94 -10.31
C ILE A 780 40.49 9.10 -10.17
N VAL A 781 39.21 8.79 -9.96
CA VAL A 781 38.11 9.77 -9.77
C VAL A 781 37.47 9.69 -8.38
N GLY A 782 37.79 8.65 -7.59
CA GLY A 782 37.36 8.55 -6.19
C GLY A 782 37.61 7.20 -5.56
N ILE A 783 37.04 7.01 -4.36
CA ILE A 783 37.22 5.84 -3.49
C ILE A 783 35.85 5.24 -3.15
N LEU A 784 35.73 3.91 -3.16
CA LEU A 784 34.60 3.19 -2.53
C LEU A 784 35.02 2.67 -1.15
N THR A 785 34.16 2.88 -0.16
CA THR A 785 34.35 2.38 1.21
C THR A 785 33.92 0.92 1.39
N GLU A 786 34.23 0.36 2.57
CA GLU A 786 33.67 -0.91 3.08
C GLU A 786 32.12 -0.93 3.17
N THR A 787 31.46 0.21 3.03
CA THR A 787 29.98 0.37 3.01
C THR A 787 29.39 0.57 1.61
N ASN A 788 30.18 0.36 0.56
CA ASN A 788 29.82 0.64 -0.85
C ASN A 788 29.49 2.11 -1.13
N GLN A 789 30.00 3.05 -0.33
CA GLN A 789 29.73 4.47 -0.51
C GLN A 789 30.91 5.14 -1.23
N PHE A 790 30.58 5.94 -2.24
CA PHE A 790 31.56 6.62 -3.07
C PHE A 790 31.95 7.97 -2.49
N ILE A 791 33.25 8.24 -2.44
CA ILE A 791 33.85 9.50 -1.99
C ILE A 791 34.66 10.05 -3.17
N PHE A 792 34.30 11.24 -3.64
CA PHE A 792 35.03 11.95 -4.68
C PHE A 792 36.41 12.39 -4.18
N ILE A 793 37.32 12.61 -5.12
CA ILE A 793 38.58 13.31 -4.90
C ILE A 793 38.64 14.53 -5.82
N ASP A 794 39.38 15.56 -5.43
CA ASP A 794 39.62 16.75 -6.25
C ASP A 794 41.04 17.27 -6.03
N PRO A 795 41.88 17.42 -7.08
CA PRO A 795 41.63 16.99 -8.47
C PRO A 795 41.70 15.47 -8.66
N PRO A 796 41.12 14.92 -9.75
CA PRO A 796 41.46 13.60 -10.26
C PRO A 796 42.96 13.48 -10.56
N ILE A 797 43.54 12.30 -10.36
CA ILE A 797 44.98 12.03 -10.57
C ILE A 797 45.21 10.77 -11.41
N GLU A 798 46.35 10.63 -12.06
CA GLU A 798 46.69 9.40 -12.78
C GLU A 798 46.77 8.19 -11.83
N ASN A 799 46.35 7.00 -12.28
CA ASN A 799 46.43 5.76 -11.51
C ASN A 799 47.86 5.17 -11.47
N THR A 800 48.84 5.96 -11.03
CA THR A 800 50.26 5.58 -10.88
C THR A 800 50.64 5.17 -9.46
N ILE A 801 49.70 5.24 -8.50
CA ILE A 801 49.94 4.97 -7.08
C ILE A 801 49.71 3.49 -6.76
N GLU A 802 50.77 2.78 -6.35
CA GLU A 802 50.69 1.42 -5.80
C GLU A 802 50.38 1.46 -4.30
N ASP A 803 49.15 1.11 -3.93
CA ASP A 803 48.67 1.13 -2.54
C ASP A 803 47.82 -0.10 -2.14
N GLY A 804 47.82 -1.14 -2.98
CA GLY A 804 47.12 -2.40 -2.72
C GLY A 804 45.59 -2.34 -2.81
N LEU A 805 45.00 -1.17 -3.10
CA LEU A 805 43.56 -1.06 -3.32
C LEU A 805 43.21 -1.55 -4.74
N PRO A 806 42.30 -2.54 -4.90
CA PRO A 806 41.87 -2.99 -6.22
C PRO A 806 41.17 -1.86 -7.01
N VAL A 807 41.35 -1.92 -8.33
CA VAL A 807 40.79 -0.93 -9.27
C VAL A 807 39.41 -1.37 -9.74
N LEU A 808 38.42 -0.49 -9.60
CA LEU A 808 37.16 -0.56 -10.33
C LEU A 808 37.25 0.36 -11.54
N ILE A 809 37.28 -0.20 -12.74
CA ILE A 809 37.18 0.59 -13.98
C ILE A 809 35.72 1.00 -14.15
N ALA A 810 35.48 2.31 -14.23
CA ALA A 810 34.17 2.89 -14.44
C ALA A 810 34.08 3.56 -15.81
N THR A 811 32.84 3.76 -16.26
CA THR A 811 32.50 4.73 -17.32
C THR A 811 31.36 5.59 -16.77
N GLN A 812 31.29 6.85 -17.20
CA GLN A 812 30.31 7.88 -16.86
C GLN A 812 30.47 8.64 -15.52
N TYR A 813 31.55 8.48 -14.72
CA TYR A 813 31.72 9.27 -13.48
C TYR A 813 32.33 10.67 -13.72
N LYS A 814 33.14 10.80 -14.77
CA LYS A 814 33.91 12.00 -15.12
C LYS A 814 33.06 13.10 -15.77
N ASP A 815 32.20 12.71 -16.72
CA ASP A 815 31.19 13.59 -17.34
C ASP A 815 29.91 13.72 -16.50
N ARG A 816 29.65 12.78 -15.59
CA ARG A 816 28.53 12.84 -14.64
C ARG A 816 29.01 12.53 -13.23
N LYS A 817 29.49 13.57 -12.54
CA LYS A 817 29.67 13.52 -11.07
C LYS A 817 28.36 12.99 -10.48
N SER A 818 28.38 11.92 -9.67
CA SER A 818 27.17 11.22 -9.19
C SER A 818 26.07 12.13 -8.60
N PHE A 819 26.41 13.28 -8.01
CA PHE A 819 25.39 14.26 -7.58
C PHE A 819 24.58 14.87 -8.73
N VAL A 820 25.14 14.97 -9.94
CA VAL A 820 24.43 15.35 -11.18
C VAL A 820 23.38 14.30 -11.56
N ILE A 821 23.53 13.04 -11.14
CA ILE A 821 22.48 12.02 -11.31
C ILE A 821 21.33 12.28 -10.33
N ASP A 822 21.62 12.62 -9.06
CA ASP A 822 20.58 13.06 -8.12
C ASP A 822 19.95 14.41 -8.53
N GLU A 823 20.71 15.31 -9.16
CA GLU A 823 20.28 16.59 -9.73
C GLU A 823 19.33 16.39 -10.92
N ILE A 824 19.69 15.51 -11.86
CA ILE A 824 18.84 15.08 -12.96
C ILE A 824 17.59 14.41 -12.39
N LEU A 825 17.69 13.46 -11.46
CA LEU A 825 16.52 12.81 -10.86
C LEU A 825 15.59 13.75 -10.07
N ALA A 826 16.09 14.91 -9.61
CA ALA A 826 15.27 15.96 -9.00
C ALA A 826 14.65 16.92 -10.04
N THR A 827 15.36 17.23 -11.13
CA THR A 827 14.92 18.22 -12.15
C THR A 827 14.19 17.60 -13.35
N SER A 828 14.45 16.35 -13.70
CA SER A 828 13.90 15.70 -14.90
C SER A 828 12.51 15.12 -14.62
N SER A 829 11.49 15.92 -14.92
CA SER A 829 10.14 15.44 -15.21
C SER A 829 10.00 14.87 -16.64
N GLY A 830 11.01 15.09 -17.50
CA GLY A 830 11.10 14.51 -18.83
C GLY A 830 11.42 13.01 -18.80
N LEU A 831 10.97 12.30 -19.83
CA LEU A 831 11.32 10.90 -20.05
C LEU A 831 12.79 10.79 -20.48
N ASP A 832 13.48 9.72 -20.05
CA ASP A 832 14.82 9.39 -20.52
C ASP A 832 14.79 8.98 -22.00
N GLU A 833 14.99 9.95 -22.88
CA GLU A 833 15.05 9.77 -24.34
C GLU A 833 16.16 8.81 -24.77
N SER A 834 17.28 8.76 -24.05
CA SER A 834 18.38 7.83 -24.36
C SER A 834 17.95 6.39 -24.12
N ARG A 835 17.33 6.11 -22.97
CA ARG A 835 16.75 4.80 -22.65
C ARG A 835 15.60 4.45 -23.60
N ILE A 836 14.70 5.39 -23.90
CA ILE A 836 13.59 5.14 -24.84
C ILE A 836 14.12 4.80 -26.23
N ASN A 837 15.03 5.61 -26.79
CA ASN A 837 15.63 5.35 -28.09
C ASN A 837 16.43 4.03 -28.10
N THR A 838 17.12 3.70 -27.01
CA THR A 838 17.85 2.42 -26.86
C THR A 838 16.89 1.23 -26.86
N VAL A 839 15.82 1.26 -26.05
CA VAL A 839 14.81 0.18 -25.98
C VAL A 839 14.09 0.03 -27.32
N ARG A 840 13.65 1.14 -27.91
CA ARG A 840 13.03 1.21 -29.25
C ARG A 840 13.95 0.60 -30.32
N ASN A 841 15.23 0.97 -30.33
CA ASN A 841 16.21 0.43 -31.28
C ASN A 841 16.46 -1.07 -31.07
N ILE A 842 16.55 -1.55 -29.82
CA ILE A 842 16.70 -2.99 -29.50
C ILE A 842 15.49 -3.79 -29.97
N SER A 843 14.27 -3.27 -29.76
CA SER A 843 13.04 -3.88 -30.25
C SER A 843 13.03 -3.94 -31.78
N LEU A 844 13.18 -2.80 -32.46
CA LEU A 844 13.21 -2.71 -33.93
C LEU A 844 14.25 -3.66 -34.55
N GLU A 845 15.48 -3.69 -34.02
CA GLU A 845 16.55 -4.58 -34.48
C GLU A 845 16.19 -6.08 -34.30
N THR A 846 15.46 -6.41 -33.21
CA THR A 846 14.94 -7.75 -32.95
C THR A 846 13.83 -8.13 -33.95
N HIS A 847 12.92 -7.21 -34.27
CA HIS A 847 11.88 -7.41 -35.29
C HIS A 847 12.46 -7.53 -36.71
N PHE A 848 13.45 -6.71 -37.08
CA PHE A 848 14.15 -6.82 -38.37
C PHE A 848 14.86 -8.19 -38.51
N TYR A 849 15.61 -8.63 -37.50
CA TYR A 849 16.27 -9.95 -37.54
C TYR A 849 15.27 -11.12 -37.55
N ASN A 850 14.19 -11.06 -36.77
CA ASN A 850 13.14 -12.08 -36.80
C ASN A 850 12.45 -12.18 -38.17
N SER A 851 12.24 -11.05 -38.84
CA SER A 851 11.61 -10.99 -40.17
C SER A 851 12.55 -11.52 -41.26
N PHE A 852 13.83 -11.12 -41.22
CA PHE A 852 14.90 -11.70 -42.05
C PHE A 852 15.00 -13.22 -41.89
N ARG A 853 15.06 -13.72 -40.65
CA ARG A 853 15.10 -15.16 -40.33
C ARG A 853 13.85 -15.90 -40.83
N SER A 854 12.68 -15.27 -40.77
CA SER A 854 11.43 -15.83 -41.31
C SER A 854 11.43 -15.90 -42.84
N ILE A 855 12.01 -14.92 -43.52
CA ILE A 855 12.19 -14.93 -44.98
C ILE A 855 13.19 -16.02 -45.39
N LEU A 856 14.35 -16.13 -44.71
CA LEU A 856 15.28 -17.23 -44.91
C LEU A 856 14.59 -18.59 -44.74
N ARG A 857 13.81 -18.76 -43.66
CA ARG A 857 13.06 -20.00 -43.40
C ARG A 857 12.10 -20.33 -44.53
N ASN A 858 11.34 -19.36 -45.02
CA ASN A 858 10.39 -19.56 -46.10
C ASN A 858 11.11 -19.95 -47.41
N LEU A 859 12.19 -19.25 -47.76
CA LEU A 859 13.00 -19.57 -48.94
C LEU A 859 13.64 -20.97 -48.86
N ILE A 860 14.19 -21.35 -47.70
CA ILE A 860 14.78 -22.68 -47.46
C ILE A 860 13.74 -23.80 -47.62
N ASN A 861 12.48 -23.56 -47.23
CA ASN A 861 11.42 -24.56 -47.27
C ASN A 861 10.54 -24.51 -48.53
N ASP A 862 10.80 -23.56 -49.44
CA ASP A 862 10.22 -23.56 -50.79
C ASP A 862 10.57 -24.86 -51.53
N TYR A 863 9.62 -25.39 -52.29
CA TYR A 863 9.81 -26.57 -53.11
C TYR A 863 10.90 -26.38 -54.18
N LEU A 864 11.01 -25.17 -54.73
CA LEU A 864 12.01 -24.82 -55.75
C LEU A 864 13.45 -24.89 -55.20
N ASN A 865 13.64 -24.60 -53.91
CA ASN A 865 14.95 -24.56 -53.25
C ASN A 865 15.32 -25.88 -52.54
N ARG A 866 14.62 -26.98 -52.85
CA ARG A 866 14.79 -28.28 -52.19
C ARG A 866 16.23 -28.82 -52.26
N GLU A 867 16.94 -28.58 -53.35
CA GLU A 867 18.34 -29.01 -53.51
C GLU A 867 19.29 -28.21 -52.60
N ILE A 868 19.11 -26.89 -52.51
CA ILE A 868 19.84 -25.99 -51.61
C ILE A 868 19.62 -26.41 -50.15
N ARG A 869 18.37 -26.73 -49.78
CA ARG A 869 18.06 -27.27 -48.43
C ARG A 869 18.75 -28.62 -48.16
N GLN A 870 18.90 -29.50 -49.16
CA GLN A 870 19.71 -30.72 -49.01
C GLN A 870 21.20 -30.43 -48.88
N GLU A 871 21.74 -29.43 -49.57
CA GLU A 871 23.14 -29.02 -49.44
C GLU A 871 23.44 -28.49 -48.03
N ILE A 872 22.54 -27.69 -47.45
CA ILE A 872 22.63 -27.24 -46.05
C ILE A 872 22.63 -28.44 -45.10
N VAL A 873 21.71 -29.40 -45.28
CA VAL A 873 21.65 -30.63 -44.46
C VAL A 873 22.96 -31.44 -44.57
N ARG A 874 23.43 -31.73 -45.79
CA ARG A 874 24.70 -32.46 -46.02
C ARG A 874 25.90 -31.74 -45.37
N THR A 875 25.96 -30.42 -45.48
CA THR A 875 27.03 -29.59 -44.89
C THR A 875 26.99 -29.62 -43.36
N LEU A 876 25.81 -29.69 -42.76
CA LEU A 876 25.64 -29.79 -41.31
C LEU A 876 25.95 -31.19 -40.78
N GLU A 877 25.60 -32.24 -41.52
CA GLU A 877 25.75 -33.64 -41.09
C GLU A 877 27.15 -34.23 -41.35
N ASP A 878 27.91 -33.73 -42.31
CA ASP A 878 29.27 -34.23 -42.59
C ASP A 878 30.23 -33.97 -41.39
N PRO A 879 30.78 -35.02 -40.74
CA PRO A 879 31.68 -34.85 -39.60
C PRO A 879 33.09 -34.37 -39.99
N ARG A 880 33.44 -34.37 -41.28
CA ARG A 880 34.77 -34.01 -41.79
C ARG A 880 34.95 -32.49 -41.96
N ILE A 881 33.86 -31.72 -41.93
CA ILE A 881 33.88 -30.27 -42.13
C ILE A 881 33.98 -29.58 -40.75
N LEU A 882 35.04 -28.80 -40.55
CA LEU A 882 35.23 -28.02 -39.32
C LEU A 882 34.17 -26.93 -39.15
N TYR A 883 33.87 -26.54 -37.90
CA TYR A 883 32.84 -25.54 -37.55
C TYR A 883 32.92 -24.26 -38.39
N THR A 884 34.11 -23.68 -38.50
CA THR A 884 34.37 -22.44 -39.25
C THR A 884 34.14 -22.59 -40.76
N LEU A 885 34.30 -23.80 -41.30
CA LEU A 885 34.02 -24.12 -42.71
C LEU A 885 32.52 -24.40 -42.93
N LYS A 886 31.81 -24.99 -41.96
CA LYS A 886 30.35 -25.12 -42.00
C LYS A 886 29.68 -23.74 -41.98
N LEU A 887 30.13 -22.86 -41.09
CA LEU A 887 29.60 -21.49 -40.96
C LEU A 887 29.78 -20.70 -42.27
N LYS A 888 30.99 -20.68 -42.85
CA LYS A 888 31.25 -19.99 -44.13
C LYS A 888 30.37 -20.50 -45.27
N LYS A 889 30.31 -21.82 -45.48
CA LYS A 889 29.48 -22.42 -46.53
C LYS A 889 28.00 -22.07 -46.38
N ILE A 890 27.50 -22.04 -45.14
CA ILE A 890 26.09 -21.74 -44.88
C ILE A 890 25.80 -20.24 -45.03
N ASP A 891 26.70 -19.35 -44.60
CA ASP A 891 26.61 -17.90 -44.88
C ASP A 891 26.56 -17.63 -46.39
N GLU A 892 27.45 -18.24 -47.17
CA GLU A 892 27.48 -18.17 -48.65
C GLU A 892 26.16 -18.67 -49.28
N ILE A 893 25.65 -19.84 -48.86
CA ILE A 893 24.38 -20.40 -49.35
C ILE A 893 23.20 -19.47 -49.01
N LEU A 894 23.12 -18.96 -47.77
CA LEU A 894 22.02 -18.09 -47.34
C LEU A 894 22.04 -16.77 -48.13
N ARG A 895 23.21 -16.16 -48.37
CA ARG A 895 23.35 -14.95 -49.20
C ARG A 895 22.81 -15.17 -50.61
N ASN A 896 23.24 -16.25 -51.26
CA ASN A 896 22.79 -16.59 -52.61
C ASN A 896 21.27 -16.80 -52.67
N LEU A 897 20.70 -17.44 -51.65
CA LEU A 897 19.27 -17.73 -51.55
C LEU A 897 18.39 -16.48 -51.38
N SER A 898 18.81 -15.48 -50.59
CA SER A 898 17.97 -14.30 -50.26
C SER A 898 18.35 -12.98 -50.92
N ASN A 899 19.37 -12.93 -51.77
CA ASN A 899 19.80 -11.74 -52.54
C ASN A 899 18.62 -11.04 -53.28
N GLN A 900 17.66 -11.81 -53.79
CA GLN A 900 16.48 -11.26 -54.46
C GLN A 900 15.37 -10.79 -53.51
N SER A 901 15.36 -11.22 -52.24
CA SER A 901 14.26 -10.99 -51.28
C SER A 901 14.59 -9.95 -50.20
N VAL A 902 15.88 -9.69 -49.94
CA VAL A 902 16.36 -8.74 -48.93
C VAL A 902 16.97 -7.52 -49.62
N GLN A 903 16.80 -6.36 -49.01
CA GLN A 903 17.48 -5.11 -49.40
C GLN A 903 17.95 -4.37 -48.15
N TYR A 904 19.22 -3.96 -48.15
CA TYR A 904 19.77 -3.10 -47.12
C TYR A 904 19.62 -1.63 -47.54
N VAL A 905 19.30 -0.76 -46.57
CA VAL A 905 19.07 0.67 -46.75
C VAL A 905 20.00 1.42 -45.81
N ASP A 906 20.73 2.44 -46.30
CA ASP A 906 21.77 3.12 -45.53
C ASP A 906 21.22 3.83 -44.28
N GLU A 907 20.07 4.49 -44.36
CA GLU A 907 19.46 5.25 -43.25
C GLU A 907 17.94 5.00 -43.12
N ILE A 908 17.42 5.12 -41.89
CA ILE A 908 15.98 5.12 -41.56
C ILE A 908 15.73 6.27 -40.57
N ASP A 909 14.87 7.22 -40.94
CA ASP A 909 14.50 8.39 -40.13
C ASP A 909 13.83 8.01 -38.79
N ASP A 910 14.04 8.79 -37.74
CA ASP A 910 13.47 8.54 -36.40
C ASP A 910 11.94 8.67 -36.35
N ALA A 911 11.33 9.53 -37.17
CA ALA A 911 9.87 9.57 -37.30
C ALA A 911 9.31 8.24 -37.87
N VAL A 912 10.07 7.59 -38.77
CA VAL A 912 9.76 6.25 -39.29
C VAL A 912 10.02 5.18 -38.23
N LYS A 913 11.12 5.26 -37.48
CA LYS A 913 11.42 4.31 -36.39
C LYS A 913 10.29 4.29 -35.34
N ASN A 914 9.82 5.46 -34.89
CA ASN A 914 8.70 5.57 -33.95
C ASN A 914 7.43 4.91 -34.51
N LYS A 915 7.04 5.28 -35.73
CA LYS A 915 5.86 4.71 -36.38
C LYS A 915 5.96 3.18 -36.55
N LEU A 916 7.14 2.65 -36.89
CA LEU A 916 7.35 1.20 -36.96
C LEU A 916 7.21 0.52 -35.59
N THR A 917 7.62 1.16 -34.50
CA THR A 917 7.39 0.63 -33.14
C THR A 917 5.91 0.65 -32.78
N GLU A 918 5.18 1.74 -33.07
CA GLU A 918 3.73 1.85 -32.86
C GLU A 918 2.94 0.80 -33.69
N GLU A 919 3.36 0.52 -34.93
CA GLU A 919 2.75 -0.52 -35.78
C GLU A 919 3.17 -1.95 -35.39
N MET A 920 4.20 -2.15 -34.55
CA MET A 920 4.69 -3.48 -34.13
C MET A 920 3.98 -4.05 -32.89
N ASP A 921 3.29 -3.23 -32.09
CA ASP A 921 2.43 -3.69 -30.98
C ASP A 921 1.14 -4.40 -31.46
N CYS A 922 0.86 -4.41 -32.76
CA CYS A 922 -0.29 -5.12 -33.32
C CYS A 922 -0.13 -6.65 -33.25
N SER A 923 -0.89 -7.28 -32.35
CA SER A 923 -0.94 -8.74 -32.15
C SER A 923 -1.47 -9.56 -33.36
N THR A 924 -1.75 -8.92 -34.51
CA THR A 924 -2.14 -9.59 -35.76
C THR A 924 -1.44 -8.99 -36.99
N ASN A 925 -0.55 -9.76 -37.61
CA ASN A 925 0.02 -9.54 -38.96
C ASN A 925 0.58 -8.14 -39.29
N CYS A 926 1.54 -7.64 -38.51
CA CYS A 926 2.37 -6.48 -38.91
C CYS A 926 3.21 -6.83 -40.16
N ASP A 927 2.76 -6.44 -41.36
CA ASP A 927 3.52 -6.71 -42.59
C ASP A 927 4.58 -5.63 -42.85
N ILE A 928 5.78 -5.84 -42.28
CA ILE A 928 6.98 -4.98 -42.43
C ILE A 928 7.38 -4.75 -43.91
N ARG A 929 6.86 -5.55 -44.86
CA ARG A 929 6.99 -5.26 -46.31
C ARG A 929 6.37 -3.93 -46.72
N SER A 930 5.40 -3.41 -45.96
CA SER A 930 4.75 -2.10 -46.20
C SER A 930 5.74 -0.94 -46.28
N TYR A 931 6.86 -1.02 -45.53
CA TYR A 931 7.89 0.00 -45.48
C TYR A 931 8.71 0.11 -46.77
N CYS A 932 8.79 -0.96 -47.58
CA CYS A 932 9.49 -0.93 -48.87
C CYS A 932 8.67 -0.20 -49.96
N LEU A 933 8.61 1.14 -49.86
CA LEU A 933 7.95 2.02 -50.82
C LEU A 933 8.36 1.71 -52.27
N THR A 934 7.44 1.09 -53.01
CA THR A 934 7.52 0.85 -54.46
C THR A 934 8.76 0.11 -54.98
N ARG A 935 8.92 -1.20 -54.66
CA ARG A 935 9.26 -2.26 -55.67
C ARG A 935 9.29 -3.69 -55.10
N LYS A 936 8.45 -4.57 -55.67
CA LYS A 936 8.63 -6.03 -55.78
C LYS A 936 8.97 -6.82 -54.49
N ASN A 937 8.07 -6.78 -53.50
CA ASN A 937 7.92 -7.87 -52.49
C ASN A 937 9.17 -8.21 -51.63
N LYS A 938 10.09 -7.25 -51.45
CA LYS A 938 11.29 -7.39 -50.61
C LYS A 938 11.03 -6.99 -49.16
N ILE A 939 11.97 -7.35 -48.27
CA ILE A 939 12.15 -6.67 -46.96
C ILE A 939 13.26 -5.63 -47.03
N CYS A 940 13.08 -4.52 -46.32
CA CYS A 940 14.03 -3.44 -46.18
C CYS A 940 14.61 -3.49 -44.76
N ILE A 941 15.93 -3.57 -44.64
CA ILE A 941 16.67 -3.72 -43.37
C ILE A 941 17.67 -2.56 -43.25
N PRO A 942 17.80 -1.90 -42.09
CA PRO A 942 18.85 -0.90 -41.90
C PRO A 942 20.23 -1.55 -42.09
N LYS A 943 21.07 -0.94 -42.93
CA LYS A 943 22.42 -1.42 -43.25
C LYS A 943 23.33 -1.37 -42.02
N MET A 944 23.23 -0.31 -41.22
CA MET A 944 23.92 -0.22 -39.93
C MET A 944 22.99 -0.70 -38.82
N ASN A 945 23.48 -1.59 -37.97
CA ASN A 945 22.75 -2.13 -36.82
C ASN A 945 22.40 -1.01 -35.82
N LEU A 946 21.11 -0.89 -35.46
CA LEU A 946 20.56 0.20 -34.65
C LEU A 946 21.05 0.23 -33.19
N VAL A 947 21.78 -0.80 -32.76
CA VAL A 947 22.31 -0.95 -31.39
C VAL A 947 23.85 -1.02 -31.38
N SER A 948 24.47 -1.73 -32.32
CA SER A 948 25.91 -1.99 -32.34
C SER A 948 26.70 -1.25 -33.42
N GLY A 949 26.03 -0.59 -34.37
CA GLY A 949 26.70 0.14 -35.46
C GLY A 949 27.45 -0.74 -36.47
N VAL A 950 27.34 -2.07 -36.40
CA VAL A 950 27.95 -3.02 -37.33
C VAL A 950 27.09 -3.18 -38.60
N ASP A 951 27.70 -3.49 -39.75
CA ASP A 951 26.97 -3.78 -40.99
C ASP A 951 26.09 -5.04 -40.82
N ASN A 952 24.78 -4.86 -40.90
CA ASN A 952 23.76 -5.91 -40.81
C ASN A 952 23.82 -6.90 -41.99
N ASN A 953 24.36 -6.52 -43.16
CA ASN A 953 24.63 -7.46 -44.24
C ASN A 953 25.77 -8.44 -43.89
N ILE A 954 26.69 -8.07 -42.99
CA ILE A 954 27.66 -9.02 -42.43
C ILE A 954 27.01 -9.78 -41.27
N LEU A 955 26.50 -9.03 -40.28
CA LEU A 955 26.03 -9.55 -38.99
C LEU A 955 24.85 -10.52 -39.12
N TYR A 956 23.83 -10.24 -39.92
CA TYR A 956 22.61 -11.06 -39.97
C TYR A 956 22.86 -12.45 -40.56
N TYR A 957 23.60 -12.54 -41.67
CA TYR A 957 23.92 -13.82 -42.29
C TYR A 957 24.90 -14.62 -41.44
N SER A 958 25.93 -13.98 -40.88
CA SER A 958 26.85 -14.63 -39.94
C SER A 958 26.12 -15.18 -38.71
N ARG A 959 25.19 -14.40 -38.14
CA ARG A 959 24.32 -14.83 -37.03
C ARG A 959 23.38 -15.96 -37.42
N ALA A 960 22.73 -15.90 -38.58
CA ALA A 960 21.81 -16.94 -39.04
C ALA A 960 22.55 -18.27 -39.36
N ALA A 961 23.74 -18.19 -39.95
CA ALA A 961 24.59 -19.35 -40.18
C ALA A 961 25.07 -19.97 -38.86
N ASP A 962 25.53 -19.16 -37.92
CA ASP A 962 25.91 -19.62 -36.57
C ASP A 962 24.72 -20.24 -35.81
N GLU A 963 23.53 -19.60 -35.86
CA GLU A 963 22.30 -20.11 -35.26
C GLU A 963 21.90 -21.48 -35.84
N ILE A 964 22.06 -21.69 -37.15
CA ILE A 964 21.76 -22.96 -37.84
C ILE A 964 22.82 -24.06 -37.55
N VAL A 965 24.10 -23.70 -37.43
CA VAL A 965 25.19 -24.66 -37.14
C VAL A 965 25.21 -25.06 -35.67
N ARG A 966 25.04 -24.11 -34.75
CA ARG A 966 25.26 -24.30 -33.31
C ARG A 966 24.03 -24.80 -32.56
N TYR A 967 22.86 -24.23 -32.82
CA TYR A 967 21.67 -24.46 -31.99
C TYR A 967 20.70 -25.43 -32.65
N LYS A 968 20.74 -26.71 -32.27
CA LYS A 968 19.91 -27.78 -32.85
C LYS A 968 18.41 -27.45 -32.89
N ARG A 969 17.88 -26.71 -31.90
CA ARG A 969 16.48 -26.24 -31.88
C ARG A 969 16.18 -25.22 -33.00
N ILE A 970 17.10 -24.31 -33.31
CA ILE A 970 16.96 -23.35 -34.41
C ILE A 970 17.19 -24.07 -35.75
N GLN A 971 18.18 -24.96 -35.85
CA GLN A 971 18.39 -25.82 -37.02
C GLN A 971 17.09 -26.55 -37.41
N LEU A 972 16.43 -27.21 -36.47
CA LEU A 972 15.20 -27.96 -36.71
C LEU A 972 14.02 -27.04 -37.09
N PHE A 973 13.93 -25.82 -36.54
CA PHE A 973 12.94 -24.84 -36.98
C PHE A 973 13.19 -24.35 -38.42
N MET A 974 14.43 -23.98 -38.74
CA MET A 974 14.79 -23.47 -40.07
C MET A 974 14.66 -24.55 -41.16
N LEU A 975 14.97 -25.82 -40.84
CA LEU A 975 14.99 -26.93 -41.80
C LEU A 975 13.73 -27.82 -41.80
N GLU A 976 12.76 -27.61 -40.91
CA GLU A 976 11.47 -28.31 -40.95
C GLU A 976 10.29 -27.31 -40.94
N PRO A 977 9.40 -27.33 -41.96
CA PRO A 977 8.31 -26.35 -42.06
C PRO A 977 7.19 -26.59 -41.04
N ARG A 978 7.10 -27.79 -40.45
CA ARG A 978 6.05 -28.18 -39.48
C ARG A 978 6.42 -27.93 -38.02
N ARG A 979 7.67 -27.56 -37.70
CA ARG A 979 8.05 -27.22 -36.31
C ARG A 979 7.86 -25.73 -36.05
N TYR A 980 7.46 -25.38 -34.84
CA TYR A 980 7.37 -24.01 -34.37
C TYR A 980 8.46 -23.74 -33.34
N LEU A 981 8.88 -22.48 -33.22
CA LEU A 981 9.90 -22.07 -32.27
C LEU A 981 9.27 -21.17 -31.21
N ASN A 982 9.01 -21.72 -30.03
CA ASN A 982 8.65 -20.92 -28.85
C ASN A 982 9.90 -20.16 -28.36
N ILE A 983 10.28 -19.12 -29.11
CA ILE A 983 11.04 -17.94 -28.68
C ILE A 983 10.15 -16.75 -29.07
N THR A 984 9.09 -16.60 -28.29
CA THR A 984 8.35 -15.34 -28.14
C THR A 984 8.41 -15.02 -26.67
N ASN A 985 9.33 -14.13 -26.28
CA ASN A 985 8.97 -13.22 -25.20
C ASN A 985 7.78 -12.45 -25.75
N ILE A 986 6.58 -12.81 -25.32
CA ILE A 986 5.42 -11.94 -25.50
C ILE A 986 5.66 -10.84 -24.46
N GLU A 987 6.16 -9.70 -24.92
CA GLU A 987 6.16 -8.49 -24.11
C GLU A 987 4.70 -8.07 -24.04
N TYR A 988 4.07 -8.34 -22.90
CA TYR A 988 2.67 -8.00 -22.68
C TYR A 988 2.62 -6.49 -22.44
N SER A 989 2.03 -5.77 -23.40
CA SER A 989 1.47 -4.45 -23.12
C SER A 989 0.30 -4.66 -22.16
N ILE A 990 0.29 -3.94 -21.04
CA ILE A 990 -0.67 -4.06 -19.94
C ILE A 990 -1.17 -2.65 -19.65
N PHE A 991 -2.46 -2.38 -19.85
CA PHE A 991 -3.06 -1.08 -19.55
C PHE A 991 -3.21 -0.83 -18.03
N GLU A 992 -3.51 0.42 -17.61
CA GLU A 992 -3.59 0.78 -16.18
C GLU A 992 -4.66 0.00 -15.39
N ASP A 993 -5.62 -0.61 -16.08
CA ASP A 993 -6.72 -1.44 -15.58
C ASP A 993 -6.55 -2.95 -15.83
N GLU A 994 -5.43 -3.38 -16.41
CA GLU A 994 -5.12 -4.80 -16.68
C GLU A 994 -4.11 -5.41 -15.69
N ILE A 995 -4.16 -6.73 -15.51
CA ILE A 995 -3.21 -7.49 -14.67
C ILE A 995 -2.81 -8.79 -15.38
N LEU A 996 -1.52 -8.97 -15.63
CA LEU A 996 -0.96 -10.24 -16.10
C LEU A 996 -0.67 -11.18 -14.92
N ALA A 997 -1.58 -12.11 -14.66
CA ALA A 997 -1.39 -13.17 -13.67
C ALA A 997 -1.05 -14.52 -14.36
N ILE A 998 -0.09 -15.26 -13.80
CA ILE A 998 0.22 -16.62 -14.25
C ILE A 998 -0.88 -17.56 -13.73
N SER A 999 -1.46 -18.39 -14.58
CA SER A 999 -2.59 -19.27 -14.21
C SER A 999 -2.28 -20.27 -13.08
N SER A 1000 -1.01 -20.58 -12.83
CA SER A 1000 -0.57 -21.41 -11.69
C SER A 1000 -0.58 -20.68 -10.34
N ILE A 1001 -0.80 -19.36 -10.33
CA ILE A 1001 -0.94 -18.52 -9.13
C ILE A 1001 -2.43 -18.27 -8.83
N LEU A 1002 -3.32 -18.42 -9.81
CA LEU A 1002 -4.77 -18.22 -9.68
C LEU A 1002 -5.46 -19.45 -9.03
N THR A 1003 -5.07 -19.76 -7.79
CA THR A 1003 -5.76 -20.75 -6.94
C THR A 1003 -6.88 -20.09 -6.14
N ASP A 1004 -7.80 -20.89 -5.60
CA ASP A 1004 -8.82 -20.39 -4.65
C ASP A 1004 -8.15 -19.69 -3.45
N GLU A 1005 -7.07 -20.29 -2.93
CA GLU A 1005 -6.23 -19.76 -1.84
C GLU A 1005 -5.69 -18.35 -2.16
N TYR A 1006 -5.20 -18.11 -3.38
CA TYR A 1006 -4.72 -16.79 -3.79
C TYR A 1006 -5.81 -15.71 -3.70
N PHE A 1007 -7.06 -16.04 -4.05
CA PHE A 1007 -8.18 -15.11 -3.96
C PHE A 1007 -8.73 -14.96 -2.53
N GLU A 1008 -8.63 -16.01 -1.70
CA GLU A 1008 -9.00 -15.93 -0.27
C GLU A 1008 -8.01 -15.08 0.54
N ASP A 1009 -6.71 -15.09 0.18
CA ASP A 1009 -5.65 -14.28 0.81
C ASP A 1009 -5.58 -12.81 0.32
N LEU A 1010 -6.41 -12.38 -0.64
CA LEU A 1010 -6.41 -10.99 -1.14
C LEU A 1010 -6.97 -9.98 -0.13
N ILE A 1011 -6.08 -9.45 0.73
CA ILE A 1011 -6.38 -8.30 1.60
C ILE A 1011 -6.56 -7.02 0.75
N PRO A 1012 -7.69 -6.31 0.85
CA PRO A 1012 -7.91 -5.07 0.09
C PRO A 1012 -6.91 -3.96 0.44
N TYR A 1013 -6.05 -3.59 -0.51
CA TYR A 1013 -5.12 -2.48 -0.33
C TYR A 1013 -5.84 -1.13 -0.52
N ASN A 1014 -6.23 -0.50 0.59
CA ASN A 1014 -6.86 0.83 0.61
C ASN A 1014 -5.88 1.92 0.14
N LYS A 1015 -5.82 2.12 -1.19
CA LYS A 1015 -4.95 3.11 -1.85
C LYS A 1015 -5.42 4.54 -1.54
N ASN A 1016 -4.80 5.16 -0.53
CA ASN A 1016 -5.05 6.54 -0.12
C ASN A 1016 -4.90 7.48 -1.32
N LYS A 1017 -5.92 8.30 -1.61
CA LYS A 1017 -5.99 9.18 -2.80
C LYS A 1017 -4.83 10.19 -2.91
N TYR A 1018 -4.20 10.52 -1.78
CA TYR A 1018 -3.06 11.44 -1.68
C TYR A 1018 -1.70 10.75 -1.80
N VAL A 1019 -1.63 9.42 -1.62
CA VAL A 1019 -0.38 8.64 -1.65
C VAL A 1019 -0.31 7.84 -2.95
N LYS A 1020 0.63 8.19 -3.82
CA LYS A 1020 0.83 7.52 -5.12
C LYS A 1020 2.18 6.82 -5.26
N ASN A 1021 3.14 7.12 -4.39
CA ASN A 1021 4.46 6.51 -4.39
C ASN A 1021 4.58 5.62 -3.15
N ILE A 1022 4.72 4.30 -3.33
CA ILE A 1022 5.01 3.37 -2.25
C ILE A 1022 6.54 3.23 -2.17
N VAL A 1023 7.11 3.57 -1.01
CA VAL A 1023 8.54 3.42 -0.73
C VAL A 1023 8.75 2.07 -0.04
N TYR A 1024 9.45 1.16 -0.70
CA TYR A 1024 9.89 -0.15 -0.19
C TYR A 1024 11.40 -0.13 0.08
#